data_AF-A0A2H1E8I5-F1
#
_entry.id   AF-A0A2H1E8I5-F1
#
_cell.length_a   1.000
_cell.length_b   1.000
_cell.length_c   1.000
_cell.angle_alpha   90.00
_cell.angle_beta   90.00
_cell.angle_gamma   90.00
#
_symmetry.space_group_name_H-M   'P 1'
#
loop_
_entity.id
_entity.type
_entity.pdbx_description
1 polymer ?
#
loop_
_entity_poly.entity_id
_entity_poly.type
_entity_poly.pdbx_seq_one_letter_code
_entity_poly.pdbx_strand_id
1 'polypeptide(L)'
;MDLIEQGIEKGLIRFDEDRKNIYYIHQDDKRRNYNNPEEKVQAEAYLKLVLNYGYSTERIVQFKSVTMGASVKEVDIVVYNDDECTQPHIVVECKKEDVSELEFEQAIKQGASYAYALSGTVKYLWVTSKIKNESFLIDKESDERQTIPDIPRYGITEIQKYKYAKGGRIGSEEATDEIKKKFFELEEISEEDLTKAFKSAHNSLWAGGELNPSEAFDELDKLIFCKIWDERKDRRNGDPYDFQVFSEPIPKNASKEQKLKIEEKITNDLYKRVVDLYAIGKKEDPEVFKDNIRLSAPKVKTVVSYLESINLGDTDLDSKGRAFEVFMGSYFRGDFGQYFTPRPIVKFIVNSLSINNKSKVLDTSCGSGGFLLYALDKVRKQADKMAEEGYFDKNTPAGHAKWHKHWHDFASTNLFGIEINEQIARTAKMNMIIHDDGHTNVISSDGLVRADVIQENTDNKGFEYGTFDYIITNPPFGSSVKQTEKAYLNQYNLGNKDVSWLDTKNSAVKGRANQSTEVLFIEQCHNFLAENGFLAVVIPDGILTNSSLQYVRDNIEEWYKIIAVVSMPQTAFAHTGAGVKSSVLFLRKWPKAITEKYQTLKADLQTQIKTENKYLAEVARIEKEKKATIKNHTGFENTTGVEDKKLLEKTELFLSWKKETGEGFNQQINDLKEDLADKYLSLKQEKLDDYPILMAIAEDIGYDATGKETGNNELEVIESELKRFIAETNKN
;
A
#
# COMPACT_ATOMS: atom_id res chain seq x y z
N MET A 1 -7.15 -20.06 22.78
CA MET A 1 -7.34 -21.44 22.31
C MET A 1 -8.53 -21.42 21.36
N ASP A 2 -8.39 -22.00 20.17
CA ASP A 2 -9.46 -22.05 19.16
C ASP A 2 -10.74 -22.68 19.75
N LEU A 3 -11.92 -22.19 19.34
CA LEU A 3 -13.20 -22.67 19.85
C LEU A 3 -13.40 -24.15 19.53
N ILE A 4 -12.99 -24.58 18.34
CA ILE A 4 -13.10 -25.98 17.90
C ILE A 4 -12.29 -26.89 18.82
N GLU A 5 -11.04 -26.55 19.11
CA GLU A 5 -10.19 -27.31 20.03
C GLU A 5 -10.78 -27.37 21.45
N GLN A 6 -11.29 -26.25 21.98
CA GLN A 6 -12.01 -26.25 23.27
C GLN A 6 -13.25 -27.16 23.24
N GLY A 7 -13.96 -27.18 22.11
CA GLY A 7 -15.12 -28.04 21.91
C GLY A 7 -14.76 -29.53 21.92
N ILE A 8 -13.60 -29.89 21.36
CA ILE A 8 -13.08 -31.25 21.40
C ILE A 8 -12.67 -31.63 22.83
N GLU A 9 -11.89 -30.78 23.50
CA GLU A 9 -11.42 -31.02 24.88
C GLU A 9 -12.58 -31.18 25.87
N LYS A 10 -13.64 -30.37 25.73
CA LYS A 10 -14.84 -30.44 26.57
C LYS A 10 -15.83 -31.53 26.16
N GLY A 11 -15.52 -32.33 25.13
CA GLY A 11 -16.39 -33.42 24.68
C GLY A 11 -17.71 -32.94 24.07
N LEU A 12 -17.75 -31.73 23.50
CA LEU A 12 -18.93 -31.19 22.82
C LEU A 12 -19.00 -31.67 21.37
N ILE A 13 -17.84 -31.76 20.70
CA ILE A 13 -17.69 -32.22 19.32
C ILE A 13 -16.51 -33.17 19.18
N ARG A 14 -16.49 -33.96 18.11
CA ARG A 14 -15.31 -34.73 17.69
C ARG A 14 -15.24 -34.82 16.17
N PHE A 15 -14.06 -35.14 15.65
CA PHE A 15 -13.82 -35.36 14.22
C PHE A 15 -13.54 -36.83 13.91
N ASP A 16 -13.73 -37.23 12.64
CA ASP A 16 -13.08 -38.43 12.12
C ASP A 16 -11.57 -38.20 11.91
N GLU A 17 -10.82 -39.28 11.64
CA GLU A 17 -9.35 -39.23 11.50
C GLU A 17 -8.89 -38.22 10.44
N ASP A 18 -9.64 -38.08 9.35
CA ASP A 18 -9.33 -37.17 8.23
C ASP A 18 -9.86 -35.73 8.45
N ARG A 19 -10.53 -35.43 9.57
CA ARG A 19 -11.30 -34.18 9.84
C ARG A 19 -12.28 -33.78 8.73
N LYS A 20 -12.78 -34.74 7.96
CA LYS A 20 -13.79 -34.52 6.91
C LYS A 20 -15.19 -34.38 7.52
N ASN A 21 -15.44 -35.06 8.63
CA ASN A 21 -16.73 -35.08 9.27
C ASN A 21 -16.64 -34.65 10.73
N ILE A 22 -17.58 -33.79 11.13
CA ILE A 22 -17.78 -33.40 12.52
C ILE A 22 -18.94 -34.21 13.11
N TYR A 23 -18.82 -34.57 14.38
CA TYR A 23 -19.84 -35.28 15.16
C TYR A 23 -20.17 -34.45 16.39
N TYR A 24 -21.47 -34.22 16.63
CA TYR A 24 -21.96 -33.50 17.79
C TYR A 24 -22.37 -34.48 18.88
N ILE A 25 -21.55 -34.58 19.93
CA ILE A 25 -21.61 -35.66 20.93
C ILE A 25 -22.95 -35.64 21.68
N HIS A 26 -23.43 -34.45 22.04
CA HIS A 26 -24.69 -34.26 22.77
C HIS A 26 -25.93 -34.17 21.85
N GLN A 27 -25.82 -34.58 20.59
CA GLN A 27 -26.91 -34.59 19.61
C GLN A 27 -27.01 -35.97 18.95
N ASP A 28 -26.94 -37.04 19.75
CA ASP A 28 -26.95 -38.43 19.27
C ASP A 28 -25.82 -38.73 18.27
N ASP A 29 -24.63 -38.17 18.48
CA ASP A 29 -23.46 -38.32 17.59
C ASP A 29 -23.77 -37.92 16.13
N LYS A 30 -24.68 -36.95 15.93
CA LYS A 30 -25.09 -36.51 14.59
C LYS A 30 -23.88 -36.06 13.78
N ARG A 31 -23.74 -36.66 12.60
CA ARG A 31 -22.60 -36.48 11.68
C ARG A 31 -22.92 -35.44 10.61
N ARG A 32 -21.98 -34.53 10.36
CA ARG A 32 -22.05 -33.56 9.25
C ARG A 32 -20.72 -33.45 8.51
N ASN A 33 -20.77 -33.02 7.25
CA ASN A 33 -19.59 -32.83 6.42
C ASN A 33 -18.94 -31.47 6.71
N TYR A 34 -17.80 -31.48 7.38
CA TYR A 34 -17.10 -30.27 7.81
C TYR A 34 -16.38 -29.54 6.67
N ASN A 35 -16.26 -30.18 5.50
CA ASN A 35 -15.79 -29.47 4.30
C ASN A 35 -16.84 -28.49 3.76
N ASN A 36 -18.10 -28.58 4.19
CA ASN A 36 -19.10 -27.56 3.88
C ASN A 36 -18.75 -26.27 4.66
N PRO A 37 -18.50 -25.13 3.99
CA PRO A 37 -18.15 -23.88 4.67
C PRO A 37 -19.21 -23.41 5.68
N GLU A 38 -20.50 -23.65 5.41
CA GLU A 38 -21.58 -23.28 6.32
C GLU A 38 -21.58 -24.14 7.59
N GLU A 39 -21.21 -25.43 7.48
CA GLU A 39 -21.13 -26.34 8.63
C GLU A 39 -20.04 -25.90 9.62
N LYS A 40 -18.95 -25.29 9.13
CA LYS A 40 -17.91 -24.71 9.99
C LYS A 40 -18.47 -23.59 10.88
N VAL A 41 -19.29 -22.72 10.28
CA VAL A 41 -19.95 -21.62 11.00
C VAL A 41 -20.98 -22.17 11.99
N GLN A 42 -21.75 -23.20 11.61
CA GLN A 42 -22.71 -23.85 12.51
C GLN A 42 -22.01 -24.48 13.73
N ALA A 43 -20.88 -25.16 13.52
CA ALA A 43 -20.08 -25.73 14.62
C ALA A 43 -19.58 -24.64 15.57
N GLU A 44 -19.03 -23.54 15.05
CA GLU A 44 -18.59 -22.41 15.87
C GLU A 44 -19.76 -21.73 16.61
N ALA A 45 -20.92 -21.56 15.96
CA ALA A 45 -22.10 -20.98 16.59
C ALA A 45 -22.61 -21.84 17.76
N TYR A 46 -22.67 -23.17 17.57
CA TYR A 46 -23.00 -24.13 18.62
C TYR A 46 -22.04 -24.00 19.82
N LEU A 47 -20.73 -23.98 19.56
CA LEU A 47 -19.73 -23.86 20.60
C LEU A 47 -19.80 -22.51 21.32
N LYS A 48 -20.07 -21.40 20.61
CA LYS A 48 -20.32 -20.09 21.23
C LYS A 48 -21.53 -20.14 22.16
N LEU A 49 -22.65 -20.76 21.77
CA LEU A 49 -23.83 -20.88 22.63
C LEU A 49 -23.52 -21.57 23.95
N VAL A 50 -22.76 -22.67 23.91
CA VAL A 50 -22.39 -23.44 25.10
C VAL A 50 -21.33 -22.72 25.92
N LEU A 51 -20.18 -22.41 25.32
CA LEU A 51 -18.98 -21.93 26.03
C LEU A 51 -19.07 -20.45 26.39
N ASN A 52 -19.66 -19.63 25.52
CA ASN A 52 -19.68 -18.18 25.66
C ASN A 52 -21.02 -17.68 26.23
N TYR A 53 -22.16 -18.19 25.76
CA TYR A 53 -23.47 -17.77 26.24
C TYR A 53 -23.99 -18.59 27.43
N GLY A 54 -23.40 -19.76 27.71
CA GLY A 54 -23.69 -20.57 28.90
C GLY A 54 -24.97 -21.41 28.80
N TYR A 55 -25.44 -21.68 27.59
CA TYR A 55 -26.58 -22.57 27.39
C TYR A 55 -26.16 -24.03 27.52
N SER A 56 -26.91 -24.80 28.31
CA SER A 56 -26.67 -26.24 28.46
C SER A 56 -26.90 -26.99 27.16
N THR A 57 -26.12 -28.06 26.93
CA THR A 57 -26.22 -28.85 25.69
C THR A 57 -27.59 -29.51 25.50
N GLU A 58 -28.30 -29.82 26.59
CA GLU A 58 -29.65 -30.39 26.56
C GLU A 58 -30.70 -29.39 26.07
N ARG A 59 -30.42 -28.08 26.15
CA ARG A 59 -31.31 -27.00 25.72
C ARG A 59 -31.01 -26.50 24.32
N ILE A 60 -30.07 -27.12 23.62
CA ILE A 60 -29.72 -26.76 22.26
C ILE A 60 -30.04 -27.95 21.37
N VAL A 61 -30.88 -27.72 20.36
CA VAL A 61 -31.18 -28.73 19.34
C VAL A 61 -30.68 -28.21 18.00
N GLN A 62 -29.79 -28.97 17.39
CA GLN A 62 -29.27 -28.66 16.06
C GLN A 62 -30.08 -29.40 14.99
N PHE A 63 -30.21 -28.79 13.81
CA PHE A 63 -30.81 -29.41 12.63
C PHE A 63 -32.26 -29.87 12.85
N LYS A 64 -33.09 -29.00 13.43
CA LYS A 64 -34.49 -29.32 13.75
C LYS A 64 -35.37 -29.17 12.52
N SER A 65 -36.07 -30.23 12.14
CA SER A 65 -37.07 -30.18 11.06
C SER A 65 -38.32 -29.40 11.50
N VAL A 66 -38.72 -28.43 10.68
CA VAL A 66 -39.91 -27.60 10.87
C VAL A 66 -40.75 -27.62 9.60
N THR A 67 -42.04 -27.92 9.75
CA THR A 67 -42.99 -27.90 8.64
C THR A 67 -43.44 -26.47 8.35
N MET A 68 -43.19 -26.00 7.13
CA MET A 68 -43.57 -24.69 6.64
C MET A 68 -44.44 -24.84 5.40
N GLY A 69 -45.75 -24.70 5.57
CA GLY A 69 -46.72 -24.98 4.52
C GLY A 69 -46.62 -26.43 4.04
N ALA A 70 -46.34 -26.62 2.75
CA ALA A 70 -46.17 -27.95 2.14
C ALA A 70 -44.72 -28.50 2.19
N SER A 71 -43.76 -27.72 2.67
CA SER A 71 -42.34 -28.09 2.71
C SER A 71 -41.87 -28.34 4.13
N VAL A 72 -40.94 -29.28 4.31
CA VAL A 72 -40.20 -29.46 5.57
C VAL A 72 -38.82 -28.84 5.38
N LYS A 73 -38.45 -27.92 6.27
CA LYS A 73 -37.14 -27.27 6.28
C LYS A 73 -36.38 -27.61 7.55
N GLU A 74 -35.06 -27.59 7.47
CA GLU A 74 -34.16 -27.80 8.61
C GLU A 74 -33.73 -26.43 9.15
N VAL A 75 -33.90 -26.22 10.46
CA VAL A 75 -33.39 -25.05 11.19
C VAL A 75 -32.02 -25.42 11.76
N ASP A 76 -31.02 -24.56 11.56
CA ASP A 76 -29.64 -24.86 11.96
C ASP A 76 -29.52 -25.11 13.46
N ILE A 77 -29.93 -24.15 14.31
CA ILE A 77 -29.90 -24.31 15.77
C ILE A 77 -31.12 -23.67 16.42
N VAL A 78 -31.71 -24.37 17.39
CA VAL A 78 -32.77 -23.85 18.27
C VAL A 78 -32.35 -24.00 19.73
N VAL A 79 -32.41 -22.91 20.49
CA VAL A 79 -32.13 -22.89 21.93
C VAL A 79 -33.45 -22.80 22.70
N TYR A 80 -33.59 -23.54 23.80
CA TYR A 80 -34.80 -23.66 24.61
C TYR A 80 -34.62 -23.10 26.03
N ASN A 81 -35.72 -22.72 26.66
CA ASN A 81 -35.73 -22.29 28.07
C ASN A 81 -35.83 -23.46 29.06
N ASP A 82 -36.22 -24.63 28.59
CA ASP A 82 -36.48 -25.85 29.35
C ASP A 82 -35.67 -27.04 28.79
N ASP A 83 -35.38 -28.01 29.65
CA ASP A 83 -34.56 -29.19 29.30
C ASP A 83 -35.35 -30.18 28.42
N GLU A 84 -36.69 -30.14 28.48
CA GLU A 84 -37.59 -30.93 27.65
C GLU A 84 -37.72 -30.40 26.21
N CYS A 85 -37.08 -29.26 25.90
CA CYS A 85 -37.09 -28.62 24.57
C CYS A 85 -38.50 -28.32 24.04
N THR A 86 -39.40 -27.85 24.91
CA THR A 86 -40.79 -27.50 24.56
C THR A 86 -41.01 -25.99 24.38
N GLN A 87 -40.15 -25.14 24.95
CA GLN A 87 -40.23 -23.68 24.90
C GLN A 87 -39.07 -23.10 24.09
N PRO A 88 -39.17 -23.06 22.75
CA PRO A 88 -38.11 -22.51 21.92
C PRO A 88 -37.92 -21.02 22.22
N HIS A 89 -36.66 -20.60 22.36
CA HIS A 89 -36.29 -19.28 22.85
C HIS A 89 -35.50 -18.48 21.83
N ILE A 90 -34.47 -19.10 21.24
CA ILE A 90 -33.57 -18.49 20.25
C ILE A 90 -33.54 -19.39 19.02
N VAL A 91 -33.61 -18.78 17.84
CA VAL A 91 -33.26 -19.42 16.57
C VAL A 91 -31.93 -18.88 16.11
N VAL A 92 -31.03 -19.75 15.66
CA VAL A 92 -29.79 -19.36 14.99
C VAL A 92 -29.84 -19.82 13.54
N GLU A 93 -29.56 -18.90 12.63
CA GLU A 93 -29.38 -19.16 11.21
C GLU A 93 -27.92 -18.89 10.84
N CYS A 94 -27.28 -19.87 10.21
CA CYS A 94 -25.89 -19.76 9.80
C CYS A 94 -25.76 -19.65 8.29
N LYS A 95 -24.70 -18.95 7.85
CA LYS A 95 -24.25 -18.92 6.45
C LYS A 95 -22.75 -19.11 6.41
N LYS A 96 -22.25 -19.52 5.25
CA LYS A 96 -20.81 -19.55 4.96
C LYS A 96 -20.15 -18.18 5.18
N GLU A 97 -18.86 -18.18 5.51
CA GLU A 97 -18.11 -16.98 5.88
C GLU A 97 -18.11 -15.88 4.79
N ASP A 98 -18.01 -16.28 3.52
CA ASP A 98 -17.93 -15.40 2.34
C ASP A 98 -19.30 -15.06 1.73
N VAL A 99 -20.38 -15.17 2.52
CA VAL A 99 -21.74 -14.86 2.07
C VAL A 99 -21.88 -13.38 1.67
N SER A 100 -22.63 -13.12 0.59
CA SER A 100 -22.90 -11.75 0.16
C SER A 100 -23.92 -11.05 1.07
N GLU A 101 -23.92 -9.72 1.09
CA GLU A 101 -24.87 -8.93 1.89
C GLU A 101 -26.33 -9.29 1.56
N LEU A 102 -26.65 -9.48 0.27
CA LEU A 102 -27.99 -9.87 -0.18
C LEU A 102 -28.39 -11.26 0.33
N GLU A 103 -27.48 -12.23 0.29
CA GLU A 103 -27.73 -13.57 0.82
C GLU A 103 -27.86 -13.55 2.36
N PHE A 104 -27.09 -12.70 3.04
CA PHE A 104 -27.21 -12.51 4.49
C PHE A 104 -28.58 -11.91 4.87
N GLU A 105 -29.07 -10.91 4.12
CA GLU A 105 -30.42 -10.37 4.29
C GLU A 105 -31.51 -11.43 4.05
N GLN A 106 -31.29 -12.34 3.09
CA GLN A 106 -32.19 -13.47 2.85
C GLN A 106 -32.16 -14.45 4.03
N ALA A 107 -30.99 -14.70 4.62
CA ALA A 107 -30.83 -15.52 5.82
C ALA A 107 -31.60 -14.93 7.02
N ILE A 108 -31.61 -13.60 7.17
CA ILE A 108 -32.44 -12.92 8.18
C ILE A 108 -33.94 -13.21 7.94
N LYS A 109 -34.41 -13.10 6.70
CA LYS A 109 -35.81 -13.43 6.33
C LYS A 109 -36.13 -14.90 6.61
N GLN A 110 -35.21 -15.80 6.29
CA GLN A 110 -35.32 -17.23 6.53
C GLN A 110 -35.40 -17.57 8.02
N GLY A 111 -34.44 -17.11 8.83
CA GLY A 111 -34.39 -17.39 10.27
C GLY A 111 -35.61 -16.88 11.02
N ALA A 112 -36.15 -15.71 10.66
CA ALA A 112 -37.41 -15.24 11.25
C ALA A 112 -38.60 -16.11 10.85
N SER A 113 -38.64 -16.57 9.60
CA SER A 113 -39.70 -17.49 9.15
C SER A 113 -39.67 -18.80 9.94
N TYR A 114 -38.47 -19.29 10.29
CA TYR A 114 -38.29 -20.42 11.20
C TYR A 114 -38.78 -20.12 12.62
N ALA A 115 -38.46 -18.96 13.17
CA ALA A 115 -38.94 -18.51 14.46
C ALA A 115 -40.49 -18.49 14.54
N TYR A 116 -41.18 -18.09 13.48
CA TYR A 116 -42.63 -18.09 13.42
C TYR A 116 -43.24 -19.48 13.26
N ALA A 117 -42.59 -20.37 12.50
CA ALA A 117 -43.08 -21.71 12.21
C ALA A 117 -42.94 -22.68 13.40
N LEU A 118 -42.02 -22.42 14.34
CA LEU A 118 -41.86 -23.23 15.54
C LEU A 118 -43.09 -23.12 16.48
N SER A 119 -43.46 -24.25 17.10
CA SER A 119 -44.50 -24.33 18.13
C SER A 119 -43.99 -23.71 19.43
N GLY A 120 -44.49 -22.52 19.78
CA GLY A 120 -44.04 -21.73 20.93
C GLY A 120 -43.68 -20.29 20.55
N THR A 121 -43.15 -19.55 21.52
CA THR A 121 -42.76 -18.13 21.36
C THR A 121 -41.24 -18.02 21.32
N VAL A 122 -40.68 -17.99 20.12
CA VAL A 122 -39.27 -17.61 19.91
C VAL A 122 -39.15 -16.10 20.10
N LYS A 123 -38.24 -15.69 21.00
CA LYS A 123 -38.05 -14.28 21.35
C LYS A 123 -36.85 -13.67 20.62
N TYR A 124 -35.87 -14.49 20.25
CA TYR A 124 -34.61 -14.01 19.69
C TYR A 124 -34.25 -14.75 18.40
N LEU A 125 -33.65 -14.03 17.46
CA LEU A 125 -33.02 -14.56 16.27
C LEU A 125 -31.56 -14.10 16.24
N TRP A 126 -30.64 -15.02 15.98
CA TRP A 126 -29.24 -14.73 15.69
C TRP A 126 -28.92 -15.22 14.28
N VAL A 127 -28.35 -14.35 13.46
CA VAL A 127 -27.85 -14.72 12.13
C VAL A 127 -26.35 -14.48 12.10
N THR A 128 -25.58 -15.48 11.67
CA THR A 128 -24.12 -15.41 11.69
C THR A 128 -23.47 -16.02 10.46
N SER A 129 -22.41 -15.36 9.97
CA SER A 129 -21.46 -15.90 9.01
C SER A 129 -20.07 -16.06 9.64
N LYS A 130 -19.98 -16.12 10.98
CA LYS A 130 -18.76 -15.92 11.79
C LYS A 130 -18.21 -14.49 11.69
N ILE A 131 -17.96 -13.99 10.48
CA ILE A 131 -17.44 -12.64 10.21
C ILE A 131 -18.48 -11.57 10.57
N LYS A 132 -19.74 -11.77 10.15
CA LYS A 132 -20.84 -10.84 10.43
C LYS A 132 -21.86 -11.50 11.36
N ASN A 133 -22.34 -10.74 12.33
CA ASN A 133 -23.30 -11.20 13.33
C ASN A 133 -24.41 -10.16 13.49
N GLU A 134 -25.66 -10.57 13.28
CA GLU A 134 -26.82 -9.72 13.55
C GLU A 134 -27.82 -10.46 14.46
N SER A 135 -28.31 -9.75 15.47
CA SER A 135 -29.26 -10.28 16.44
C SER A 135 -30.53 -9.47 16.45
N PHE A 136 -31.67 -10.16 16.62
CA PHE A 136 -32.98 -9.54 16.60
C PHE A 136 -33.87 -10.03 17.74
N LEU A 137 -34.70 -9.13 18.25
CA LEU A 137 -35.90 -9.49 18.99
C LEU A 137 -37.04 -9.75 18.00
N ILE A 138 -37.69 -10.91 18.13
CA ILE A 138 -38.79 -11.35 17.26
C ILE A 138 -40.11 -11.17 17.98
N ASP A 139 -41.06 -10.55 17.29
CA ASP A 139 -42.47 -10.49 17.71
C ASP A 139 -43.32 -11.33 16.75
N LYS A 140 -43.78 -12.48 17.24
CA LYS A 140 -44.59 -13.44 16.49
C LYS A 140 -45.98 -12.89 16.15
N GLU A 141 -46.48 -11.92 16.90
CA GLU A 141 -47.82 -11.37 16.68
C GLU A 141 -47.84 -10.30 15.59
N SER A 142 -46.72 -9.59 15.38
CA SER A 142 -46.65 -8.50 14.41
C SER A 142 -45.84 -8.80 13.15
N ASP A 143 -45.15 -9.94 13.06
CA ASP A 143 -44.14 -10.23 12.02
C ASP A 143 -43.06 -9.13 11.93
N GLU A 144 -42.69 -8.57 13.09
CA GLU A 144 -41.69 -7.50 13.17
C GLU A 144 -40.47 -7.95 13.95
N ARG A 145 -39.34 -7.33 13.62
CA ARG A 145 -38.02 -7.67 14.12
C ARG A 145 -37.34 -6.39 14.53
N GLN A 146 -36.65 -6.43 15.66
CA GLN A 146 -35.92 -5.29 16.16
C GLN A 146 -34.45 -5.66 16.29
N THR A 147 -33.56 -4.85 15.72
CA THR A 147 -32.11 -4.99 15.90
C THR A 147 -31.75 -4.87 17.39
N ILE A 148 -30.99 -5.83 17.89
CA ILE A 148 -30.39 -5.81 19.23
C ILE A 148 -28.89 -6.07 19.12
N PRO A 149 -28.07 -5.62 20.09
CA PRO A 149 -26.61 -5.71 19.96
C PRO A 149 -26.13 -7.15 20.09
N ASP A 150 -26.85 -7.97 20.85
CA ASP A 150 -26.55 -9.39 21.03
C ASP A 150 -27.76 -10.18 21.55
N ILE A 151 -27.71 -11.50 21.39
CA ILE A 151 -28.62 -12.41 22.10
C ILE A 151 -28.33 -12.47 23.60
N PRO A 152 -29.31 -12.76 24.46
CA PRO A 152 -29.06 -12.87 25.89
C PRO A 152 -28.24 -14.11 26.22
N ARG A 153 -27.45 -14.01 27.29
CA ARG A 153 -26.85 -15.17 27.93
C ARG A 153 -27.87 -15.93 28.75
N TYR A 154 -27.56 -17.19 29.02
CA TYR A 154 -28.38 -17.99 29.92
C TYR A 154 -28.55 -17.29 31.28
N GLY A 155 -29.79 -17.20 31.75
CA GLY A 155 -30.15 -16.54 33.01
C GLY A 155 -30.21 -15.00 32.97
N ILE A 156 -29.87 -14.35 31.85
CA ILE A 156 -29.98 -12.89 31.69
C ILE A 156 -31.23 -12.55 30.88
N THR A 157 -32.16 -11.79 31.47
CA THR A 157 -33.40 -11.40 30.82
C THR A 157 -33.37 -10.00 30.21
N GLU A 158 -32.41 -9.16 30.63
CA GLU A 158 -32.26 -7.78 30.19
C GLU A 158 -31.21 -7.68 29.07
N ILE A 159 -31.64 -7.15 27.92
CA ILE A 159 -30.77 -6.91 26.78
C ILE A 159 -29.96 -5.65 27.06
N GLN A 160 -28.64 -5.76 26.95
CA GLN A 160 -27.76 -4.63 27.16
C GLN A 160 -27.86 -3.63 26.00
N LYS A 161 -27.59 -2.36 26.30
CA LYS A 161 -27.61 -1.29 25.28
C LYS A 161 -26.54 -1.52 24.20
N TYR A 162 -25.43 -2.13 24.55
CA TYR A 162 -24.28 -2.39 23.68
C TYR A 162 -23.64 -3.73 24.04
N LYS A 163 -22.85 -4.29 23.11
CA LYS A 163 -22.24 -5.62 23.26
C LYS A 163 -20.81 -5.52 23.78
N TYR A 164 -20.01 -4.63 23.19
CA TYR A 164 -18.58 -4.54 23.45
C TYR A 164 -18.25 -3.42 24.44
N ALA A 165 -17.51 -3.75 25.50
CA ALA A 165 -17.08 -2.79 26.51
C ALA A 165 -15.70 -3.16 27.05
N LYS A 166 -14.91 -2.15 27.44
CA LYS A 166 -13.57 -2.38 28.00
C LYS A 166 -13.65 -3.26 29.24
N GLY A 167 -12.74 -4.23 29.37
CA GLY A 167 -12.74 -5.19 30.48
C GLY A 167 -13.90 -6.20 30.42
N GLY A 168 -14.56 -6.32 29.26
CA GLY A 168 -15.50 -7.40 28.97
C GLY A 168 -14.85 -8.77 28.99
N ARG A 169 -15.61 -9.83 28.68
CA ARG A 169 -15.09 -11.20 28.76
C ARG A 169 -13.94 -11.46 27.76
N ILE A 170 -12.87 -12.10 28.24
CA ILE A 170 -11.80 -12.74 27.44
C ILE A 170 -11.74 -14.22 27.87
N GLY A 171 -11.69 -15.16 26.91
CA GLY A 171 -11.68 -16.64 27.00
C GLY A 171 -11.59 -17.36 28.37
N SER A 172 -12.58 -18.25 28.60
CA SER A 172 -12.70 -19.31 29.66
C SER A 172 -13.07 -18.92 31.12
N GLU A 173 -13.59 -19.93 31.84
CA GLU A 173 -14.66 -19.88 32.84
C GLU A 173 -14.19 -19.60 34.27
N GLU A 174 -14.30 -18.36 34.75
CA GLU A 174 -14.43 -18.04 36.17
C GLU A 174 -14.77 -16.54 36.34
N ALA A 175 -15.83 -16.07 35.66
CA ALA A 175 -16.20 -14.65 35.69
C ALA A 175 -16.99 -14.29 36.98
N THR A 176 -16.26 -13.87 38.01
CA THR A 176 -16.80 -13.33 39.27
C THR A 176 -17.19 -11.83 39.21
N ASP A 177 -16.93 -11.14 38.10
CA ASP A 177 -17.21 -9.70 37.90
C ASP A 177 -18.54 -9.44 37.14
N GLU A 178 -19.31 -8.43 37.54
CA GLU A 178 -20.56 -8.01 36.87
C GLU A 178 -20.35 -7.54 35.43
N ILE A 179 -19.20 -6.94 35.10
CA ILE A 179 -18.89 -6.44 33.75
C ILE A 179 -18.76 -7.62 32.78
N LYS A 180 -17.97 -8.64 33.16
CA LYS A 180 -17.75 -9.87 32.38
C LYS A 180 -19.01 -10.74 32.24
N LYS A 181 -20.02 -10.50 33.08
CA LYS A 181 -21.35 -11.11 32.93
C LYS A 181 -22.16 -10.47 31.81
N LYS A 182 -22.02 -9.16 31.62
CA LYS A 182 -22.87 -8.35 30.74
C LYS A 182 -22.27 -8.08 29.36
N PHE A 183 -20.95 -7.93 29.25
CA PHE A 183 -20.29 -7.41 28.05
C PHE A 183 -19.17 -8.31 27.55
N PHE A 184 -18.90 -8.20 26.24
CA PHE A 184 -17.75 -8.80 25.57
C PHE A 184 -16.63 -7.77 25.43
N GLU A 185 -15.38 -8.24 25.47
CA GLU A 185 -14.26 -7.44 25.00
C GLU A 185 -14.12 -7.59 23.47
N LEU A 186 -13.39 -6.68 22.81
CA LEU A 186 -13.01 -6.88 21.42
C LEU A 186 -12.12 -8.12 21.25
N GLU A 187 -12.25 -8.79 20.10
CA GLU A 187 -11.60 -10.07 19.83
C GLU A 187 -10.35 -9.89 18.97
N GLU A 188 -9.23 -10.45 19.43
CA GLU A 188 -8.05 -10.68 18.57
C GLU A 188 -8.41 -11.69 17.48
N ILE A 189 -7.97 -11.44 16.26
CA ILE A 189 -8.38 -12.21 15.08
C ILE A 189 -7.16 -12.70 14.29
N SER A 190 -7.33 -13.82 13.58
CA SER A 190 -6.30 -14.32 12.66
C SER A 190 -6.14 -13.39 11.45
N GLU A 191 -4.95 -13.41 10.84
CA GLU A 191 -4.70 -12.70 9.57
C GLU A 191 -5.72 -13.06 8.47
N GLU A 192 -6.06 -14.35 8.37
CA GLU A 192 -7.00 -14.85 7.36
C GLU A 192 -8.40 -14.26 7.58
N ASP A 193 -8.90 -14.31 8.81
CA ASP A 193 -10.25 -13.83 9.12
C ASP A 193 -10.32 -12.29 9.04
N LEU A 194 -9.25 -11.58 9.42
CA LEU A 194 -9.16 -10.14 9.24
C LEU A 194 -9.16 -9.74 7.75
N THR A 195 -8.41 -10.47 6.92
CA THR A 195 -8.40 -10.28 5.47
C THR A 195 -9.81 -10.46 4.88
N LYS A 196 -10.53 -11.49 5.34
CA LYS A 196 -11.92 -11.73 4.91
C LYS A 196 -12.85 -10.63 5.40
N ALA A 197 -12.70 -10.15 6.63
CA ALA A 197 -13.50 -9.04 7.17
C ALA A 197 -13.34 -7.75 6.34
N PHE A 198 -12.10 -7.36 5.99
CA PHE A 198 -11.85 -6.21 5.11
C PHE A 198 -12.46 -6.40 3.72
N LYS A 199 -12.31 -7.59 3.12
CA LYS A 199 -12.91 -7.91 1.81
C LYS A 199 -14.43 -7.85 1.84
N SER A 200 -15.07 -8.45 2.85
CA SER A 200 -16.53 -8.45 2.98
C SER A 200 -17.07 -7.03 3.22
N ALA A 201 -16.41 -6.24 4.07
CA ALA A 201 -16.75 -4.85 4.28
C ALA A 201 -16.63 -4.03 2.99
N HIS A 202 -15.52 -4.18 2.24
CA HIS A 202 -15.33 -3.52 0.95
C HIS A 202 -16.40 -3.92 -0.07
N ASN A 203 -16.63 -5.23 -0.22
CA ASN A 203 -17.65 -5.77 -1.12
C ASN A 203 -19.05 -5.25 -0.82
N SER A 204 -19.40 -5.06 0.46
CA SER A 204 -20.68 -4.48 0.84
C SER A 204 -20.89 -3.04 0.36
N LEU A 205 -19.80 -2.28 0.12
CA LEU A 205 -19.87 -0.89 -0.31
C LEU A 205 -20.02 -0.71 -1.83
N TRP A 206 -19.36 -1.55 -2.63
CA TRP A 206 -19.38 -1.45 -4.10
C TRP A 206 -20.37 -2.42 -4.78
N ALA A 207 -20.84 -3.46 -4.08
CA ALA A 207 -21.82 -4.40 -4.63
C ALA A 207 -23.03 -3.67 -5.24
N GLY A 208 -23.51 -4.18 -6.39
CA GLY A 208 -24.61 -3.56 -7.14
C GLY A 208 -24.21 -2.33 -7.97
N GLY A 209 -22.93 -1.93 -7.98
CA GLY A 209 -22.42 -0.80 -8.78
C GLY A 209 -22.70 0.58 -8.16
N GLU A 210 -23.04 0.63 -6.87
CA GLU A 210 -23.39 1.87 -6.19
C GLU A 210 -22.20 2.80 -5.91
N LEU A 211 -21.01 2.22 -5.74
CA LEU A 211 -19.74 2.94 -5.64
C LEU A 211 -18.76 2.29 -6.60
N ASN A 212 -17.87 3.09 -7.18
CA ASN A 212 -16.72 2.50 -7.85
C ASN A 212 -15.80 1.84 -6.79
N PRO A 213 -15.02 0.81 -7.15
CA PRO A 213 -14.15 0.10 -6.20
C PRO A 213 -13.22 1.02 -5.40
N SER A 214 -12.81 2.16 -5.99
CA SER A 214 -11.94 3.13 -5.35
C SER A 214 -12.57 3.91 -4.25
N GLU A 215 -13.76 4.42 -4.51
CA GLU A 215 -14.52 5.16 -3.53
C GLU A 215 -14.88 4.21 -2.39
N ALA A 216 -15.26 2.97 -2.69
CA ALA A 216 -15.50 1.96 -1.67
C ALA A 216 -14.25 1.68 -0.82
N PHE A 217 -13.06 1.61 -1.42
CA PHE A 217 -11.81 1.44 -0.67
C PHE A 217 -11.49 2.66 0.20
N ASP A 218 -11.51 3.86 -0.38
CA ASP A 218 -11.25 5.13 0.35
C ASP A 218 -12.24 5.33 1.51
N GLU A 219 -13.51 4.98 1.34
CA GLU A 219 -14.50 5.06 2.41
C GLU A 219 -14.31 3.97 3.48
N LEU A 220 -13.91 2.75 3.11
CA LEU A 220 -13.58 1.71 4.08
C LEU A 220 -12.34 2.10 4.91
N ASP A 221 -11.31 2.64 4.26
CA ASP A 221 -10.07 3.07 4.90
C ASP A 221 -10.32 4.13 5.98
N LYS A 222 -11.22 5.09 5.71
CA LYS A 222 -11.72 6.06 6.70
C LYS A 222 -12.40 5.41 7.90
N LEU A 223 -13.16 4.32 7.68
CA LEU A 223 -13.85 3.61 8.76
C LEU A 223 -12.90 2.73 9.59
N ILE A 224 -11.92 2.09 8.95
CA ILE A 224 -10.83 1.40 9.66
C ILE A 224 -10.07 2.40 10.55
N PHE A 225 -9.78 3.59 10.03
CA PHE A 225 -9.17 4.66 10.81
C PHE A 225 -10.02 5.06 12.03
N CYS A 226 -11.34 5.20 11.86
CA CYS A 226 -12.25 5.47 12.97
C CYS A 226 -12.21 4.36 14.04
N LYS A 227 -12.13 3.09 13.62
CA LYS A 227 -12.01 1.94 14.53
C LYS A 227 -10.72 2.00 15.34
N ILE A 228 -9.58 2.26 14.70
CA ILE A 228 -8.27 2.39 15.37
C ILE A 228 -8.31 3.52 16.41
N TRP A 229 -8.88 4.67 16.04
CA TRP A 229 -9.03 5.79 16.98
C TRP A 229 -9.99 5.48 18.12
N ASP A 230 -11.07 4.75 17.84
CA ASP A 230 -11.99 4.29 18.87
C ASP A 230 -11.25 3.41 19.88
N GLU A 231 -10.50 2.41 19.43
CA GLU A 231 -9.74 1.49 20.29
C GLU A 231 -8.68 2.18 21.14
N ARG A 232 -8.04 3.24 20.62
CA ARG A 232 -7.01 4.01 21.33
C ARG A 232 -7.55 4.93 22.44
N LYS A 233 -8.86 5.18 22.52
CA LYS A 233 -9.41 6.02 23.59
C LYS A 233 -9.22 5.39 24.96
N ASP A 234 -8.79 6.20 25.93
CA ASP A 234 -8.79 5.83 27.34
C ASP A 234 -10.21 5.51 27.81
N ARG A 235 -10.41 4.30 28.34
CA ARG A 235 -11.70 3.81 28.86
C ARG A 235 -11.53 3.16 30.21
N ARG A 236 -12.54 3.29 31.06
CA ARG A 236 -12.66 2.47 32.27
C ARG A 236 -13.36 1.16 31.92
N ASN A 237 -13.15 0.13 32.73
CA ASN A 237 -13.87 -1.12 32.54
C ASN A 237 -15.39 -0.89 32.60
N GLY A 238 -16.11 -1.45 31.63
CA GLY A 238 -17.54 -1.26 31.42
C GLY A 238 -17.91 -0.09 30.51
N ASP A 239 -16.99 0.83 30.20
CA ASP A 239 -17.26 1.89 29.21
C ASP A 239 -17.31 1.27 27.80
N PRO A 240 -18.29 1.66 26.96
CA PRO A 240 -18.49 1.08 25.64
C PRO A 240 -17.47 1.58 24.60
N TYR A 241 -17.23 0.76 23.59
CA TYR A 241 -16.61 1.20 22.33
C TYR A 241 -17.62 2.01 21.50
N ASP A 242 -17.18 3.09 20.84
CA ASP A 242 -18.10 3.92 20.04
C ASP A 242 -18.32 3.32 18.64
N PHE A 243 -17.37 2.53 18.13
CA PHE A 243 -17.48 1.84 16.85
C PHE A 243 -18.22 0.50 17.01
N GLN A 244 -19.52 0.58 17.33
CA GLN A 244 -20.41 -0.59 17.38
C GLN A 244 -21.88 -0.15 17.32
N VAL A 245 -22.78 -1.05 16.96
CA VAL A 245 -24.22 -0.78 16.98
C VAL A 245 -24.76 -0.77 18.41
N PHE A 246 -25.47 0.31 18.79
CA PHE A 246 -26.21 0.39 20.06
C PHE A 246 -27.69 0.10 19.83
N SER A 247 -28.36 -0.46 20.82
CA SER A 247 -29.81 -0.56 20.81
C SER A 247 -30.48 0.63 21.50
N GLU A 248 -31.74 0.85 21.16
CA GLU A 248 -32.60 1.84 21.81
C GLU A 248 -33.84 1.14 22.38
N PRO A 249 -34.30 1.52 23.59
CA PRO A 249 -35.48 0.91 24.20
C PRO A 249 -36.72 1.12 23.33
N ILE A 250 -37.48 0.03 23.10
CA ILE A 250 -38.75 0.09 22.38
C ILE A 250 -39.91 -0.07 23.38
N PRO A 251 -40.91 0.83 23.35
CA PRO A 251 -42.14 0.65 24.12
C PRO A 251 -42.84 -0.67 23.75
N LYS A 252 -43.38 -1.40 24.74
CA LYS A 252 -44.02 -2.71 24.54
C LYS A 252 -45.13 -2.73 23.48
N ASN A 253 -45.80 -1.59 23.23
CA ASN A 253 -46.88 -1.44 22.25
C ASN A 253 -46.51 -0.47 21.12
N ALA A 254 -45.23 -0.36 20.77
CA ALA A 254 -44.79 0.54 19.71
C ALA A 254 -45.41 0.17 18.37
N SER A 255 -45.95 1.15 17.64
CA SER A 255 -46.42 0.97 16.28
C SER A 255 -45.26 0.68 15.32
N LYS A 256 -45.57 0.11 14.16
CA LYS A 256 -44.61 -0.10 13.07
C LYS A 256 -43.80 1.16 12.74
N GLU A 257 -44.47 2.31 12.68
CA GLU A 257 -43.83 3.60 12.41
C GLU A 257 -42.88 4.02 13.54
N GLN A 258 -43.24 3.77 14.81
CA GLN A 258 -42.37 4.05 15.94
C GLN A 258 -41.12 3.15 15.91
N LYS A 259 -41.27 1.86 15.59
CA LYS A 259 -40.14 0.94 15.46
C LYS A 259 -39.19 1.34 14.33
N LEU A 260 -39.73 1.75 13.17
CA LEU A 260 -38.93 2.28 12.06
C LEU A 260 -38.15 3.54 12.47
N LYS A 261 -38.79 4.50 13.15
CA LYS A 261 -38.10 5.71 13.66
C LYS A 261 -36.98 5.40 14.65
N ILE A 262 -37.15 4.36 15.47
CA ILE A 262 -36.12 3.93 16.41
C ILE A 262 -34.93 3.31 15.67
N GLU A 263 -35.18 2.49 14.65
CA GLU A 263 -34.13 1.91 13.81
C GLU A 263 -33.36 3.01 13.03
N GLU A 264 -34.07 4.00 12.48
CA GLU A 264 -33.47 5.19 11.87
C GLU A 264 -32.62 5.97 12.88
N LYS A 265 -33.11 6.14 14.11
CA LYS A 265 -32.35 6.80 15.18
C LYS A 265 -31.08 6.04 15.53
N ILE A 266 -31.14 4.72 15.73
CA ILE A 266 -29.97 3.86 16.00
C ILE A 266 -28.91 4.07 14.91
N THR A 267 -29.34 4.03 13.66
CA THR A 267 -28.46 4.16 12.49
C THR A 267 -27.82 5.55 12.41
N ASN A 268 -28.60 6.61 12.66
CA ASN A 268 -28.11 7.99 12.64
C ASN A 268 -27.20 8.32 13.84
N ASP A 269 -27.49 7.78 15.03
CA ASP A 269 -26.67 7.95 16.23
C ASP A 269 -25.32 7.24 16.08
N LEU A 270 -25.30 6.05 15.47
CA LEU A 270 -24.05 5.38 15.08
C LEU A 270 -23.25 6.22 14.08
N TYR A 271 -23.91 6.67 13.00
CA TYR A 271 -23.26 7.51 11.99
C TYR A 271 -22.62 8.76 12.61
N LYS A 272 -23.33 9.42 13.53
CA LYS A 272 -22.80 10.57 14.26
C LYS A 272 -21.55 10.22 15.08
N ARG A 273 -21.57 9.12 15.85
CA ARG A 273 -20.39 8.68 16.63
C ARG A 273 -19.18 8.36 15.73
N VAL A 274 -19.40 7.74 14.58
CA VAL A 274 -18.35 7.45 13.60
C VAL A 274 -17.79 8.74 12.98
N VAL A 275 -18.64 9.71 12.65
CA VAL A 275 -18.19 11.02 12.17
C VAL A 275 -17.40 11.78 13.25
N ASP A 276 -17.82 11.69 14.51
CA ASP A 276 -17.10 12.30 15.64
C ASP A 276 -15.72 11.64 15.83
N LEU A 277 -15.63 10.30 15.70
CA LEU A 277 -14.35 9.57 15.68
C LEU A 277 -13.45 10.03 14.53
N TYR A 278 -14.01 10.16 13.33
CA TYR A 278 -13.28 10.63 12.16
C TYR A 278 -12.76 12.07 12.34
N ALA A 279 -13.56 12.94 12.97
CA ALA A 279 -13.18 14.32 13.24
C ALA A 279 -11.99 14.43 14.21
N ILE A 280 -11.88 13.51 15.18
CA ILE A 280 -10.71 13.41 16.07
C ILE A 280 -9.47 13.11 15.23
N GLY A 281 -9.50 12.03 14.44
CA GLY A 281 -8.33 11.63 13.65
C GLY A 281 -7.96 12.65 12.56
N LYS A 282 -8.94 13.34 11.96
CA LYS A 282 -8.73 14.44 11.01
C LYS A 282 -7.99 15.63 11.64
N LYS A 283 -8.18 15.88 12.93
CA LYS A 283 -7.47 16.95 13.65
C LYS A 283 -6.01 16.59 13.89
N GLU A 284 -5.72 15.32 14.15
CA GLU A 284 -4.36 14.83 14.36
C GLU A 284 -3.59 14.73 13.03
N ASP A 285 -4.28 14.41 11.92
CA ASP A 285 -3.68 14.23 10.59
C ASP A 285 -4.40 14.99 9.46
N PRO A 286 -4.45 16.34 9.49
CA PRO A 286 -5.26 17.13 8.56
C PRO A 286 -4.78 17.07 7.10
N GLU A 287 -3.51 16.73 6.90
CA GLU A 287 -2.86 16.67 5.58
C GLU A 287 -3.36 15.54 4.69
N VAL A 288 -3.68 14.43 5.32
CA VAL A 288 -4.06 13.19 4.64
C VAL A 288 -5.58 13.04 4.69
N PHE A 289 -6.23 13.34 5.81
CA PHE A 289 -7.69 13.21 5.99
C PHE A 289 -8.46 14.51 5.70
N LYS A 290 -8.46 14.97 4.44
CA LYS A 290 -9.16 16.22 4.06
C LYS A 290 -10.66 16.05 3.84
N ASP A 291 -11.06 14.95 3.22
CA ASP A 291 -12.46 14.69 2.87
C ASP A 291 -13.26 14.18 4.06
N ASN A 292 -14.58 14.40 4.03
CA ASN A 292 -15.50 13.79 4.99
C ASN A 292 -15.92 12.38 4.53
N ILE A 293 -16.51 11.61 5.44
CA ILE A 293 -17.18 10.36 5.10
C ILE A 293 -18.36 10.68 4.15
N ARG A 294 -18.42 9.99 3.01
CA ARG A 294 -19.46 10.18 1.97
C ARG A 294 -20.53 9.10 1.99
N LEU A 295 -20.33 8.06 2.81
CA LEU A 295 -21.29 6.98 3.00
C LEU A 295 -22.59 7.46 3.66
N SER A 296 -23.70 6.83 3.29
CA SER A 296 -24.96 7.00 4.01
C SER A 296 -24.91 6.31 5.38
N ALA A 297 -25.74 6.74 6.32
CA ALA A 297 -25.79 6.14 7.65
C ALA A 297 -26.04 4.62 7.64
N PRO A 298 -26.93 4.06 6.80
CA PRO A 298 -27.07 2.61 6.66
C PRO A 298 -25.79 1.91 6.18
N LYS A 299 -25.06 2.47 5.20
CA LYS A 299 -23.80 1.88 4.72
C LYS A 299 -22.72 1.87 5.80
N VAL A 300 -22.63 2.95 6.59
CA VAL A 300 -21.72 2.99 7.74
C VAL A 300 -22.08 1.89 8.74
N LYS A 301 -23.38 1.71 9.04
CA LYS A 301 -23.84 0.62 9.92
C LYS A 301 -23.44 -0.76 9.38
N THR A 302 -23.62 -1.01 8.07
CA THR A 302 -23.21 -2.26 7.43
C THR A 302 -21.71 -2.51 7.61
N VAL A 303 -20.85 -1.54 7.31
CA VAL A 303 -19.39 -1.71 7.49
C VAL A 303 -19.03 -1.91 8.97
N VAL A 304 -19.65 -1.17 9.88
CA VAL A 304 -19.44 -1.33 11.33
C VAL A 304 -19.75 -2.77 11.76
N SER A 305 -20.81 -3.39 11.24
CA SER A 305 -21.18 -4.77 11.59
C SER A 305 -20.13 -5.84 11.21
N TYR A 306 -19.23 -5.54 10.27
CA TYR A 306 -18.11 -6.42 9.91
C TYR A 306 -16.88 -6.23 10.79
N LEU A 307 -16.74 -5.08 11.45
CA LEU A 307 -15.51 -4.68 12.13
C LEU A 307 -15.67 -4.43 13.64
N GLU A 308 -16.89 -4.28 14.15
CA GLU A 308 -17.15 -3.87 15.54
C GLU A 308 -16.64 -4.86 16.60
N SER A 309 -16.56 -6.15 16.27
CA SER A 309 -16.06 -7.18 17.18
C SER A 309 -14.53 -7.27 17.23
N ILE A 310 -13.85 -6.72 16.21
CA ILE A 310 -12.42 -6.93 15.99
C ILE A 310 -11.62 -5.96 16.87
N ASN A 311 -10.54 -6.46 17.47
CA ASN A 311 -9.51 -5.65 18.12
C ASN A 311 -8.34 -5.45 17.17
N LEU A 312 -8.27 -4.32 16.45
CA LEU A 312 -7.16 -4.04 15.54
C LEU A 312 -5.85 -3.69 16.27
N GLY A 313 -5.94 -3.15 17.49
CA GLY A 313 -4.80 -2.75 18.31
C GLY A 313 -4.02 -3.94 18.83
N ASP A 314 -4.72 -4.86 19.53
CA ASP A 314 -4.12 -6.03 20.18
C ASP A 314 -3.94 -7.23 19.23
N THR A 315 -4.60 -7.24 18.06
CA THR A 315 -4.29 -8.23 17.02
C THR A 315 -2.82 -8.13 16.64
N ASP A 316 -2.15 -9.27 16.60
CA ASP A 316 -0.73 -9.39 16.27
C ASP A 316 -0.34 -8.51 15.07
N LEU A 317 0.73 -7.73 15.26
CA LEU A 317 1.14 -6.69 14.32
C LEU A 317 1.42 -7.26 12.92
N ASP A 318 2.03 -8.43 12.87
CA ASP A 318 2.35 -9.06 11.61
C ASP A 318 1.07 -9.56 10.90
N SER A 319 0.09 -10.02 11.69
CA SER A 319 -1.23 -10.46 11.20
C SER A 319 -2.07 -9.30 10.66
N LYS A 320 -2.19 -8.17 11.38
CA LYS A 320 -2.91 -6.98 10.88
C LYS A 320 -2.24 -6.33 9.68
N GLY A 321 -0.91 -6.27 9.70
CA GLY A 321 -0.11 -5.76 8.61
C GLY A 321 -0.30 -6.55 7.31
N ARG A 322 -0.06 -7.86 7.35
CA ARG A 322 -0.22 -8.72 6.16
C ARG A 322 -1.66 -8.75 5.66
N ALA A 323 -2.65 -8.78 6.54
CA ALA A 323 -4.06 -8.75 6.14
C ALA A 323 -4.41 -7.49 5.34
N PHE A 324 -3.95 -6.32 5.81
CA PHE A 324 -4.15 -5.05 5.12
C PHE A 324 -3.39 -5.01 3.78
N GLU A 325 -2.15 -5.51 3.73
CA GLU A 325 -1.36 -5.57 2.49
C GLU A 325 -1.96 -6.52 1.44
N VAL A 326 -2.49 -7.68 1.85
CA VAL A 326 -3.18 -8.62 0.96
C VAL A 326 -4.44 -7.98 0.40
N PHE A 327 -5.21 -7.30 1.26
CA PHE A 327 -6.40 -6.55 0.86
C PHE A 327 -6.05 -5.44 -0.14
N MET A 328 -5.11 -4.56 0.20
CA MET A 328 -4.60 -3.51 -0.69
C MET A 328 -4.07 -4.06 -2.01
N GLY A 329 -3.24 -5.09 -1.96
CA GLY A 329 -2.62 -5.69 -3.14
C GLY A 329 -3.66 -6.28 -4.09
N SER A 330 -4.78 -6.82 -3.58
CA SER A 330 -5.90 -7.25 -4.44
C SER A 330 -6.68 -6.09 -5.05
N TYR A 331 -6.77 -4.96 -4.36
CA TYR A 331 -7.52 -3.79 -4.79
C TYR A 331 -6.78 -2.97 -5.85
N PHE A 332 -5.48 -2.71 -5.65
CA PHE A 332 -4.74 -1.90 -6.61
C PHE A 332 -4.22 -2.70 -7.83
N ARG A 333 -4.18 -4.03 -7.76
CA ARG A 333 -3.96 -4.88 -8.95
C ARG A 333 -5.22 -4.89 -9.80
N GLY A 334 -5.11 -4.51 -11.07
CA GLY A 334 -6.23 -4.50 -12.01
C GLY A 334 -6.86 -3.13 -12.18
N ASP A 335 -7.71 -2.70 -11.25
CA ASP A 335 -8.68 -1.61 -11.46
C ASP A 335 -8.08 -0.19 -11.51
N PHE A 336 -6.89 0.02 -10.93
CA PHE A 336 -6.23 1.33 -10.86
C PHE A 336 -5.06 1.53 -11.83
N GLY A 337 -4.59 0.48 -12.49
CA GLY A 337 -3.39 0.53 -13.33
C GLY A 337 -2.13 1.02 -12.59
N GLN A 338 -2.10 0.90 -11.27
CA GLN A 338 -0.97 1.31 -10.42
C GLN A 338 -0.08 0.09 -10.13
N TYR A 339 1.22 0.23 -10.42
CA TYR A 339 2.20 -0.84 -10.32
C TYR A 339 2.99 -0.73 -9.02
N PHE A 340 2.71 -1.60 -8.04
CA PHE A 340 3.51 -1.64 -6.81
C PHE A 340 4.82 -2.35 -7.06
N THR A 341 5.86 -1.92 -6.35
CA THR A 341 7.12 -2.64 -6.32
C THR A 341 6.91 -4.02 -5.69
N PRO A 342 7.23 -5.12 -6.38
CA PRO A 342 7.09 -6.48 -5.84
C PRO A 342 7.91 -6.69 -4.56
N ARG A 343 7.37 -7.46 -3.62
CA ARG A 343 7.96 -7.66 -2.28
C ARG A 343 9.40 -8.18 -2.30
N PRO A 344 9.79 -9.16 -3.17
CA PRO A 344 11.17 -9.59 -3.24
C PRO A 344 12.14 -8.47 -3.59
N ILE A 345 11.74 -7.54 -4.46
CA ILE A 345 12.56 -6.39 -4.87
C ILE A 345 12.64 -5.36 -3.72
N VAL A 346 11.53 -5.07 -3.05
CA VAL A 346 11.51 -4.17 -1.88
C VAL A 346 12.43 -4.71 -0.77
N LYS A 347 12.28 -6.00 -0.43
CA LYS A 347 13.11 -6.70 0.55
C LYS A 347 14.59 -6.62 0.20
N PHE A 348 14.93 -6.95 -1.05
CA PHE A 348 16.29 -6.89 -1.57
C PHE A 348 16.93 -5.51 -1.40
N ILE A 349 16.25 -4.44 -1.84
CA ILE A 349 16.75 -3.06 -1.75
C ILE A 349 16.98 -2.65 -0.30
N VAL A 350 15.96 -2.79 0.56
CA VAL A 350 16.01 -2.37 1.95
C VAL A 350 17.08 -3.14 2.71
N ASN A 351 17.16 -4.46 2.49
CA ASN A 351 18.13 -5.28 3.18
C ASN A 351 19.56 -4.96 2.77
N SER A 352 19.81 -4.68 1.49
CA SER A 352 21.15 -4.39 0.95
C SER A 352 21.81 -3.16 1.57
N LEU A 353 21.01 -2.18 2.04
CA LEU A 353 21.50 -0.94 2.65
C LEU A 353 21.67 -1.07 4.18
N SER A 354 22.56 -0.30 4.80
CA SER A 354 22.79 -0.37 6.26
C SER A 354 21.88 0.55 7.08
N ILE A 355 20.58 0.58 6.76
CA ILE A 355 19.55 1.37 7.47
C ILE A 355 19.44 0.90 8.92
N ASN A 356 19.45 1.85 9.86
CA ASN A 356 19.28 1.64 11.31
C ASN A 356 18.39 2.72 11.93
N ASN A 357 18.14 2.65 13.24
CA ASN A 357 17.21 3.54 13.93
C ASN A 357 17.59 5.03 13.93
N LYS A 358 18.83 5.39 13.58
CA LYS A 358 19.30 6.78 13.45
C LYS A 358 19.30 7.28 12.01
N SER A 359 19.05 6.40 11.04
CA SER A 359 19.08 6.73 9.62
C SER A 359 17.86 7.52 9.22
N LYS A 360 18.03 8.65 8.52
CA LYS A 360 16.91 9.38 7.92
C LYS A 360 16.61 8.82 6.52
N VAL A 361 15.42 8.26 6.32
CA VAL A 361 15.01 7.51 5.13
C VAL A 361 13.85 8.21 4.43
N LEU A 362 13.95 8.34 3.11
CA LEU A 362 12.90 8.90 2.26
C LEU A 362 12.54 7.96 1.11
N ASP A 363 11.26 7.85 0.83
CA ASP A 363 10.75 7.39 -0.46
C ASP A 363 10.01 8.55 -1.16
N THR A 364 10.57 9.02 -2.28
CA THR A 364 10.06 10.18 -3.03
C THR A 364 8.79 9.89 -3.83
N SER A 365 8.39 8.63 -3.94
CA SER A 365 7.21 8.17 -4.66
C SER A 365 6.69 6.89 -3.99
N CYS A 366 6.23 7.04 -2.75
CA CYS A 366 6.07 5.92 -1.83
C CYS A 366 4.94 4.96 -2.17
N GLY A 367 4.03 5.35 -3.06
CA GLY A 367 2.83 4.57 -3.34
C GLY A 367 2.13 4.25 -2.02
N SER A 368 1.85 2.98 -1.78
CA SER A 368 1.22 2.51 -0.55
C SER A 368 2.17 2.27 0.65
N GLY A 369 3.41 2.77 0.58
CA GLY A 369 4.36 2.75 1.68
C GLY A 369 5.19 1.46 1.81
N GLY A 370 5.23 0.60 0.79
CA GLY A 370 5.92 -0.70 0.86
C GLY A 370 7.41 -0.61 1.26
N PHE A 371 8.16 0.35 0.69
CA PHE A 371 9.55 0.58 1.08
C PHE A 371 9.69 1.09 2.51
N LEU A 372 8.81 2.00 2.93
CA LEU A 372 8.81 2.59 4.28
C LEU A 372 8.55 1.50 5.31
N LEU A 373 7.54 0.66 5.06
CA LEU A 373 7.20 -0.44 5.94
C LEU A 373 8.35 -1.44 6.09
N TYR A 374 9.02 -1.81 5.00
CA TYR A 374 10.15 -2.73 5.07
C TYR A 374 11.36 -2.11 5.78
N ALA A 375 11.56 -0.79 5.66
CA ALA A 375 12.57 -0.07 6.43
C ALA A 375 12.24 -0.11 7.94
N LEU A 376 10.97 0.10 8.31
CA LEU A 376 10.49 -0.02 9.68
C LEU A 376 10.67 -1.44 10.25
N ASP A 377 10.22 -2.46 9.51
CA ASP A 377 10.37 -3.89 9.87
C ASP A 377 11.85 -4.26 10.08
N LYS A 378 12.74 -3.76 9.21
CA LYS A 378 14.17 -3.95 9.37
C LYS A 378 14.71 -3.39 10.68
N VAL A 379 14.32 -2.16 11.05
CA VAL A 379 14.75 -1.55 12.33
C VAL A 379 14.12 -2.27 13.53
N ARG A 380 12.88 -2.74 13.40
CA ARG A 380 12.22 -3.55 14.43
C ARG A 380 12.94 -4.88 14.68
N LYS A 381 13.33 -5.58 13.61
CA LYS A 381 14.15 -6.80 13.69
C LYS A 381 15.52 -6.56 14.30
N GLN A 382 16.13 -5.40 14.06
CA GLN A 382 17.35 -4.99 14.76
C GLN A 382 17.10 -4.82 16.26
N ALA A 383 15.99 -4.18 16.65
CA ALA A 383 15.61 -4.05 18.06
C ALA A 383 15.32 -5.41 18.71
N ASP A 384 14.70 -6.35 18.00
CA ASP A 384 14.48 -7.73 18.46
C ASP A 384 15.80 -8.45 18.72
N LYS A 385 16.73 -8.38 17.77
CA LYS A 385 18.07 -8.95 17.92
C LYS A 385 18.82 -8.33 19.11
N MET A 386 18.70 -7.01 19.32
CA MET A 386 19.27 -6.35 20.49
C MET A 386 18.65 -6.86 21.81
N ALA A 387 17.36 -7.20 21.83
CA ALA A 387 16.75 -7.83 23.00
C ALA A 387 17.36 -9.20 23.28
N GLU A 388 17.51 -10.04 22.24
CA GLU A 388 18.11 -11.37 22.33
C GLU A 388 19.57 -11.31 22.81
N GLU A 389 20.31 -10.29 22.40
CA GLU A 389 21.69 -10.02 22.84
C GLU A 389 21.77 -9.42 24.27
N GLY A 390 20.62 -9.16 24.92
CA GLY A 390 20.55 -8.72 26.30
C GLY A 390 20.67 -7.21 26.53
N TYR A 391 20.54 -6.38 25.49
CA TYR A 391 20.52 -4.92 25.66
C TYR A 391 19.28 -4.43 26.43
N PHE A 392 18.17 -5.19 26.37
CA PHE A 392 16.95 -4.98 27.14
C PHE A 392 16.08 -6.25 27.17
N ASP A 393 15.31 -6.44 28.23
CA ASP A 393 14.40 -7.58 28.38
C ASP A 393 12.96 -7.19 28.01
N LYS A 394 12.47 -7.64 26.85
CA LYS A 394 11.12 -7.37 26.33
C LYS A 394 10.00 -7.84 27.27
N ASN A 395 10.28 -8.77 28.17
CA ASN A 395 9.30 -9.29 29.14
C ASN A 395 9.13 -8.39 30.36
N THR A 396 10.00 -7.39 30.52
CA THR A 396 9.86 -6.38 31.59
C THR A 396 9.25 -5.10 31.03
N PRO A 397 8.42 -4.36 31.80
CA PRO A 397 7.85 -3.09 31.34
C PRO A 397 8.93 -2.09 30.88
N ALA A 398 10.04 -2.01 31.60
CA ALA A 398 11.15 -1.11 31.27
C ALA A 398 11.90 -1.53 29.99
N GLY A 399 12.12 -2.83 29.78
CA GLY A 399 12.77 -3.31 28.57
C GLY A 399 11.87 -3.26 27.35
N HIS A 400 10.57 -3.54 27.50
CA HIS A 400 9.57 -3.32 26.45
C HIS A 400 9.54 -1.85 26.02
N ALA A 401 9.53 -0.90 26.96
CA ALA A 401 9.54 0.52 26.63
C ALA A 401 10.80 0.94 25.85
N LYS A 402 11.98 0.37 26.17
CA LYS A 402 13.22 0.61 25.41
C LYS A 402 13.17 0.02 24.00
N TRP A 403 12.69 -1.22 23.87
CA TRP A 403 12.51 -1.89 22.58
C TRP A 403 11.55 -1.09 21.70
N HIS A 404 10.39 -0.74 22.22
CA HIS A 404 9.37 0.04 21.53
C HIS A 404 9.93 1.38 21.07
N LYS A 405 10.54 2.14 21.98
CA LYS A 405 11.16 3.43 21.68
C LYS A 405 12.23 3.32 20.58
N HIS A 406 13.01 2.25 20.56
CA HIS A 406 14.11 2.08 19.59
C HIS A 406 13.62 2.14 18.14
N TRP A 407 12.54 1.44 17.81
CA TRP A 407 11.99 1.41 16.46
C TRP A 407 10.91 2.49 16.24
N HIS A 408 10.13 2.84 17.26
CA HIS A 408 9.06 3.83 17.15
C HIS A 408 9.60 5.26 16.95
N ASP A 409 10.73 5.63 17.60
CA ASP A 409 11.37 6.93 17.36
C ASP A 409 11.85 7.03 15.90
N PHE A 410 12.37 5.94 15.32
CA PHE A 410 12.76 5.90 13.91
C PHE A 410 11.55 6.12 12.98
N ALA A 411 10.47 5.40 13.25
CA ALA A 411 9.24 5.45 12.47
C ALA A 411 8.64 6.89 12.43
N SER A 412 8.48 7.48 13.61
CA SER A 412 7.89 8.82 13.78
C SER A 412 8.76 9.99 13.33
N THR A 413 10.10 9.90 13.45
CA THR A 413 10.99 11.05 13.23
C THR A 413 11.93 10.94 12.03
N ASN A 414 12.22 9.72 11.59
CA ASN A 414 13.28 9.46 10.60
C ASN A 414 12.77 8.82 9.31
N LEU A 415 11.49 8.47 9.21
CA LEU A 415 10.90 7.82 8.04
C LEU A 415 9.93 8.77 7.32
N PHE A 416 10.14 8.97 6.02
CA PHE A 416 9.46 9.98 5.21
C PHE A 416 8.98 9.41 3.87
N GLY A 417 7.78 9.81 3.44
CA GLY A 417 7.18 9.38 2.18
C GLY A 417 6.47 10.50 1.45
N ILE A 418 6.59 10.53 0.13
CA ILE A 418 5.84 11.46 -0.73
C ILE A 418 5.03 10.64 -1.73
N GLU A 419 3.74 10.91 -1.81
CA GLU A 419 2.84 10.35 -2.82
C GLU A 419 1.98 11.46 -3.42
N ILE A 420 1.83 11.49 -4.74
CA ILE A 420 1.10 12.56 -5.42
C ILE A 420 -0.42 12.37 -5.33
N ASN A 421 -0.89 11.12 -5.27
CA ASN A 421 -2.30 10.78 -5.16
C ASN A 421 -2.73 10.72 -3.70
N GLU A 422 -3.71 11.55 -3.32
CA GLU A 422 -4.18 11.64 -1.93
C GLU A 422 -4.75 10.31 -1.38
N GLN A 423 -5.47 9.53 -2.18
CA GLN A 423 -6.04 8.26 -1.75
C GLN A 423 -4.95 7.21 -1.49
N ILE A 424 -3.92 7.19 -2.34
CA ILE A 424 -2.78 6.28 -2.17
C ILE A 424 -1.92 6.73 -0.98
N ALA A 425 -1.70 8.04 -0.79
CA ALA A 425 -1.03 8.59 0.37
C ALA A 425 -1.75 8.25 1.68
N ARG A 426 -3.10 8.31 1.67
CA ARG A 426 -3.95 7.86 2.79
C ARG A 426 -3.73 6.38 3.09
N THR A 427 -3.73 5.56 2.05
CA THR A 427 -3.48 4.12 2.19
C THR A 427 -2.09 3.85 2.78
N ALA A 428 -1.05 4.56 2.32
CA ALA A 428 0.29 4.43 2.86
C ALA A 428 0.33 4.82 4.34
N LYS A 429 -0.28 5.95 4.70
CA LYS A 429 -0.36 6.39 6.10
C LYS A 429 -1.12 5.40 6.97
N MET A 430 -2.23 4.86 6.48
CA MET A 430 -3.00 3.82 7.16
C MET A 430 -2.21 2.53 7.33
N ASN A 431 -1.47 2.12 6.29
CA ASN A 431 -0.57 0.98 6.37
C ASN A 431 0.46 1.18 7.49
N MET A 432 1.03 2.38 7.62
CA MET A 432 1.97 2.68 8.71
C MET A 432 1.31 2.76 10.10
N ILE A 433 0.10 3.32 10.20
CA ILE A 433 -0.66 3.40 11.47
C ILE A 433 -1.02 2.00 11.98
N ILE A 434 -1.40 1.09 11.07
CA ILE A 434 -1.71 -0.31 11.40
C ILE A 434 -0.47 -1.04 11.94
N HIS A 435 0.72 -0.68 11.46
CA HIS A 435 2.00 -1.22 11.96
C HIS A 435 2.57 -0.44 13.16
N ASP A 436 1.72 0.28 13.89
CA ASP A 436 2.05 1.00 15.13
C ASP A 436 3.24 1.96 15.03
N ASP A 437 3.49 2.53 13.84
CA ASP A 437 4.50 3.59 13.64
C ASP A 437 4.19 4.83 14.51
N GLY A 438 2.89 5.12 14.67
CA GLY A 438 2.45 6.26 15.48
C GLY A 438 2.67 7.61 14.77
N HIS A 439 2.49 7.64 13.44
CA HIS A 439 2.50 8.78 12.50
C HIS A 439 3.83 8.96 11.73
N THR A 440 4.04 8.17 10.67
CA THR A 440 5.08 8.41 9.67
C THR A 440 4.87 9.74 8.96
N ASN A 441 5.95 10.38 8.53
CA ASN A 441 5.95 11.60 7.73
C ASN A 441 5.56 11.31 6.25
N VAL A 442 4.39 10.71 6.03
CA VAL A 442 3.82 10.48 4.69
C VAL A 442 2.92 11.65 4.32
N ILE A 443 3.21 12.29 3.20
CA ILE A 443 2.49 13.46 2.69
C ILE A 443 1.89 13.24 1.30
N SER A 444 0.80 13.96 1.01
CA SER A 444 0.21 14.04 -0.32
C SER A 444 0.77 15.26 -1.07
N SER A 445 1.79 15.08 -1.91
CA SER A 445 2.43 16.17 -2.66
C SER A 445 3.09 15.68 -3.97
N ASP A 446 3.31 16.60 -4.90
CA ASP A 446 4.11 16.35 -6.10
C ASP A 446 5.59 16.25 -5.70
N GLY A 447 6.18 15.03 -5.71
CA GLY A 447 7.55 14.79 -5.28
C GLY A 447 8.64 15.57 -6.04
N LEU A 448 8.31 16.14 -7.21
CA LEU A 448 9.22 16.97 -8.01
C LEU A 448 9.13 18.47 -7.67
N VAL A 449 8.24 18.90 -6.78
CA VAL A 449 8.28 20.28 -6.28
C VAL A 449 9.43 20.46 -5.29
N ARG A 450 9.85 21.71 -5.11
CA ARG A 450 10.96 22.02 -4.23
C ARG A 450 10.63 21.73 -2.76
N ALA A 451 11.65 21.41 -1.97
CA ALA A 451 11.53 21.17 -0.53
C ALA A 451 10.81 22.30 0.22
N ASP A 452 11.12 23.57 -0.07
CA ASP A 452 10.44 24.73 0.54
C ASP A 452 8.93 24.74 0.23
N VAL A 453 8.55 24.46 -1.01
CA VAL A 453 7.14 24.35 -1.42
C VAL A 453 6.44 23.17 -0.75
N ILE A 454 7.13 22.04 -0.60
CA ILE A 454 6.61 20.89 0.16
C ILE A 454 6.34 21.32 1.60
N GLN A 455 7.32 21.92 2.28
CA GLN A 455 7.21 22.36 3.68
C GLN A 455 6.15 23.44 3.91
N GLU A 456 5.87 24.28 2.90
CA GLU A 456 4.80 25.29 2.94
C GLU A 456 3.42 24.65 2.76
N ASN A 457 3.28 23.73 1.80
CA ASN A 457 2.01 23.09 1.49
C ASN A 457 1.58 22.06 2.54
N THR A 458 2.56 21.48 3.24
CA THR A 458 2.33 20.37 4.18
C THR A 458 2.52 20.75 5.65
N ASP A 459 3.14 21.89 5.93
CA ASP A 459 3.65 22.24 7.26
C ASP A 459 4.64 21.20 7.86
N ASN A 460 5.07 20.21 7.08
CA ASN A 460 6.06 19.24 7.50
C ASN A 460 7.47 19.73 7.17
N LYS A 461 8.16 20.26 8.19
CA LYS A 461 9.53 20.80 8.05
C LYS A 461 10.62 19.73 7.88
N GLY A 462 10.29 18.45 8.00
CA GLY A 462 11.27 17.37 7.87
C GLY A 462 11.74 17.09 6.45
N PHE A 463 11.00 17.55 5.43
CA PHE A 463 11.37 17.47 4.02
C PHE A 463 12.39 18.55 3.64
N GLU A 464 13.65 18.34 4.01
CA GLU A 464 14.74 19.28 3.76
C GLU A 464 15.82 18.66 2.85
N TYR A 465 16.30 19.46 1.89
CA TYR A 465 17.40 19.07 1.02
C TYR A 465 18.70 18.83 1.79
N GLY A 466 19.49 17.84 1.35
CA GLY A 466 20.78 17.53 1.96
C GLY A 466 20.71 16.85 3.33
N THR A 467 19.55 16.31 3.73
CA THR A 467 19.38 15.76 5.09
C THR A 467 19.12 14.25 5.16
N PHE A 468 18.80 13.61 4.04
CA PHE A 468 18.43 12.19 4.03
C PHE A 468 19.65 11.29 3.84
N ASP A 469 19.83 10.29 4.71
CA ASP A 469 20.92 9.31 4.63
C ASP A 469 20.66 8.25 3.56
N TYR A 470 19.38 7.87 3.40
CA TYR A 470 18.95 6.85 2.45
C TYR A 470 17.72 7.32 1.69
N ILE A 471 17.73 7.14 0.38
CA ILE A 471 16.54 7.20 -0.45
C ILE A 471 16.33 5.83 -1.08
N ILE A 472 15.17 5.24 -0.86
CA ILE A 472 14.73 3.95 -1.41
C ILE A 472 13.44 4.19 -2.16
N THR A 473 13.44 4.09 -3.49
CA THR A 473 12.29 4.58 -4.26
C THR A 473 12.14 3.90 -5.62
N ASN A 474 10.89 3.87 -6.10
CA ASN A 474 10.52 3.42 -7.44
C ASN A 474 9.65 4.50 -8.11
N PRO A 475 10.28 5.48 -8.77
CA PRO A 475 9.57 6.59 -9.42
C PRO A 475 8.66 6.11 -10.56
N PRO A 476 7.58 6.84 -10.89
CA PRO A 476 6.71 6.47 -12.00
C PRO A 476 7.44 6.50 -13.35
N PHE A 477 7.23 5.46 -14.16
CA PHE A 477 7.82 5.31 -15.50
C PHE A 477 6.92 5.83 -16.61
N GLY A 478 7.54 6.35 -17.69
CA GLY A 478 6.86 6.59 -18.96
C GLY A 478 5.92 7.80 -18.97
N SER A 479 5.79 8.51 -17.85
CA SER A 479 5.13 9.81 -17.78
C SER A 479 6.13 10.92 -18.15
N SER A 480 5.62 12.04 -18.66
CA SER A 480 6.45 13.20 -19.00
C SER A 480 5.92 14.47 -18.35
N VAL A 481 6.82 15.23 -17.74
CA VAL A 481 6.53 16.57 -17.22
C VAL A 481 6.67 17.55 -18.38
N LYS A 482 5.65 18.37 -18.63
CA LYS A 482 5.70 19.41 -19.66
C LYS A 482 5.94 20.78 -19.04
N GLN A 483 6.80 21.59 -19.67
CA GLN A 483 7.10 22.96 -19.22
C GLN A 483 5.84 23.84 -19.17
N THR A 484 4.86 23.58 -20.03
CA THR A 484 3.58 24.32 -20.09
C THR A 484 2.66 24.02 -18.91
N GLU A 485 2.83 22.86 -18.25
CA GLU A 485 2.00 22.40 -17.14
C GLU A 485 2.70 22.65 -15.80
N LYS A 486 4.02 22.49 -15.76
CA LYS A 486 4.84 22.60 -14.55
C LYS A 486 6.03 23.52 -14.81
N ALA A 487 5.93 24.77 -14.31
CA ALA A 487 6.95 25.78 -14.52
C ALA A 487 8.31 25.44 -13.89
N TYR A 488 8.32 24.54 -12.89
CA TYR A 488 9.54 24.09 -12.22
C TYR A 488 10.49 23.29 -13.11
N LEU A 489 10.06 22.77 -14.28
CA LEU A 489 10.91 21.93 -15.11
C LEU A 489 12.23 22.63 -15.51
N ASN A 490 12.20 23.92 -15.86
CA ASN A 490 13.40 24.70 -16.16
C ASN A 490 14.34 24.93 -14.94
N GLN A 491 13.86 24.67 -13.72
CA GLN A 491 14.68 24.77 -12.50
C GLN A 491 15.57 23.54 -12.29
N TYR A 492 15.25 22.42 -12.95
CA TYR A 492 16.06 21.20 -12.94
C TYR A 492 17.17 21.27 -14.00
N ASN A 493 18.38 20.82 -13.66
CA ASN A 493 19.47 20.70 -14.60
C ASN A 493 19.10 19.74 -15.74
N LEU A 494 18.58 18.55 -15.42
CA LEU A 494 18.12 17.58 -16.41
C LEU A 494 16.85 18.02 -17.14
N GLY A 495 16.16 19.06 -16.65
CA GLY A 495 15.07 19.72 -17.38
C GLY A 495 15.55 20.64 -18.51
N ASN A 496 16.85 20.92 -18.59
CA ASN A 496 17.46 21.78 -19.59
C ASN A 496 18.19 20.97 -20.68
N LYS A 497 18.39 21.58 -21.85
CA LYS A 497 19.26 21.07 -22.91
C LYS A 497 20.65 21.64 -22.72
N ASP A 498 21.61 20.77 -22.46
CA ASP A 498 23.02 21.14 -22.43
C ASP A 498 23.45 21.73 -23.78
N VAL A 499 24.31 22.74 -23.69
CA VAL A 499 25.00 23.29 -24.85
C VAL A 499 26.24 22.43 -25.05
N SER A 500 26.36 21.81 -26.22
CA SER A 500 27.56 21.04 -26.56
C SER A 500 28.81 21.91 -26.37
N TRP A 501 29.86 21.37 -25.75
CA TRP A 501 31.15 22.05 -25.61
C TRP A 501 31.82 22.33 -26.98
N LEU A 502 31.37 21.62 -28.03
CA LEU A 502 31.71 21.83 -29.43
C LEU A 502 30.79 22.83 -30.14
N ASP A 503 29.89 23.51 -29.42
CA ASP A 503 29.13 24.62 -29.97
C ASP A 503 30.07 25.76 -30.38
N THR A 504 29.76 26.33 -31.55
CA THR A 504 30.48 27.46 -32.15
C THR A 504 29.63 28.72 -32.21
N LYS A 505 28.35 28.62 -31.86
CA LYS A 505 27.37 29.71 -31.95
C LYS A 505 27.11 30.41 -30.62
N ASN A 506 27.76 29.98 -29.53
CA ASN A 506 27.52 30.45 -28.16
C ASN A 506 26.02 30.44 -27.83
N SER A 507 25.39 29.32 -28.16
CA SER A 507 23.97 29.09 -27.94
C SER A 507 23.68 29.18 -26.44
N ALA A 508 22.60 29.88 -26.07
CA ALA A 508 22.12 29.86 -24.69
C ALA A 508 21.57 28.46 -24.34
N VAL A 509 21.71 28.07 -23.07
CA VAL A 509 21.00 26.91 -22.51
C VAL A 509 19.50 27.11 -22.72
N LYS A 510 18.82 26.06 -23.19
CA LYS A 510 17.38 26.11 -23.45
C LYS A 510 16.67 25.05 -22.61
N GLY A 511 15.56 25.43 -22.00
CA GLY A 511 14.64 24.49 -21.38
C GLY A 511 14.13 23.43 -22.36
N ARG A 512 13.96 22.20 -21.89
CA ARG A 512 13.25 21.17 -22.65
C ARG A 512 11.75 21.45 -22.59
N ALA A 513 11.04 21.13 -23.68
CA ALA A 513 9.58 21.24 -23.69
C ALA A 513 8.92 20.19 -22.78
N ASN A 514 9.56 19.02 -22.68
CA ASN A 514 9.17 17.93 -21.80
C ASN A 514 10.41 17.15 -21.31
N GLN A 515 10.24 16.43 -20.20
CA GLN A 515 11.23 15.50 -19.67
C GLN A 515 10.52 14.32 -18.99
N SER A 516 11.10 13.12 -19.10
CA SER A 516 10.58 11.94 -18.41
C SER A 516 10.64 12.12 -16.89
N THR A 517 9.60 11.67 -16.18
CA THR A 517 9.50 11.82 -14.71
C THR A 517 10.66 11.13 -14.01
N GLU A 518 11.00 9.91 -14.41
CA GLU A 518 12.08 9.12 -13.80
C GLU A 518 13.46 9.80 -13.91
N VAL A 519 13.69 10.62 -14.94
CA VAL A 519 14.94 11.39 -15.09
C VAL A 519 15.01 12.52 -14.08
N LEU A 520 13.89 13.23 -13.85
CA LEU A 520 13.83 14.32 -12.87
C LEU A 520 13.95 13.81 -11.44
N PHE A 521 13.39 12.62 -11.14
CA PHE A 521 13.51 12.01 -9.82
C PHE A 521 14.96 11.66 -9.46
N ILE A 522 15.83 11.32 -10.42
CA ILE A 522 17.26 11.09 -10.14
C ILE A 522 17.93 12.36 -9.59
N GLU A 523 17.62 13.52 -10.18
CA GLU A 523 18.11 14.82 -9.71
C GLU A 523 17.42 15.23 -8.40
N GLN A 524 16.13 14.96 -8.25
CA GLN A 524 15.42 15.29 -7.03
C GLN A 524 15.92 14.49 -5.82
N CYS A 525 16.20 13.20 -6.01
CA CYS A 525 16.86 12.37 -5.02
C CYS A 525 18.25 12.92 -4.67
N HIS A 526 19.00 13.41 -5.65
CA HIS A 526 20.29 14.05 -5.40
C HIS A 526 20.13 15.26 -4.48
N ASN A 527 19.11 16.09 -4.70
CA ASN A 527 18.85 17.28 -3.88
C ASN A 527 18.50 16.91 -2.43
N PHE A 528 17.67 15.88 -2.21
CA PHE A 528 17.30 15.43 -0.87
C PHE A 528 18.42 14.72 -0.10
N LEU A 529 19.28 13.97 -0.78
CA LEU A 529 20.33 13.19 -0.12
C LEU A 529 21.37 14.08 0.56
N ALA A 530 21.73 13.70 1.78
CA ALA A 530 22.95 14.17 2.44
C ALA A 530 24.20 13.73 1.67
N GLU A 531 25.31 14.45 1.85
CA GLU A 531 26.59 14.01 1.31
C GLU A 531 26.93 12.60 1.82
N ASN A 532 27.42 11.74 0.93
CA ASN A 532 27.67 10.32 1.20
C ASN A 532 26.43 9.46 1.48
N GLY A 533 25.22 10.01 1.40
CA GLY A 533 23.98 9.26 1.48
C GLY A 533 23.79 8.30 0.30
N PHE A 534 22.98 7.27 0.48
CA PHE A 534 22.74 6.22 -0.50
C PHE A 534 21.39 6.38 -1.19
N LEU A 535 21.38 6.27 -2.51
CA LEU A 535 20.18 6.12 -3.33
C LEU A 535 20.10 4.68 -3.82
N ALA A 536 19.00 3.99 -3.54
CA ALA A 536 18.61 2.80 -4.26
C ALA A 536 17.32 3.09 -5.05
N VAL A 537 17.44 3.17 -6.37
CA VAL A 537 16.36 3.59 -7.25
C VAL A 537 16.10 2.56 -8.33
N VAL A 538 14.83 2.21 -8.52
CA VAL A 538 14.39 1.40 -9.65
C VAL A 538 14.27 2.31 -10.87
N ILE A 539 14.91 1.93 -11.97
CA ILE A 539 14.91 2.70 -13.23
C ILE A 539 14.67 1.79 -14.44
N PRO A 540 14.10 2.32 -15.55
CA PRO A 540 14.04 1.59 -16.80
C PRO A 540 15.44 1.46 -17.43
N ASP A 541 15.76 0.30 -18.02
CA ASP A 541 17.04 0.01 -18.67
C ASP A 541 17.38 1.02 -19.79
N GLY A 542 16.37 1.69 -20.34
CA GLY A 542 16.56 2.77 -21.32
C GLY A 542 17.47 3.89 -20.82
N ILE A 543 17.45 4.23 -19.52
CA ILE A 543 18.37 5.24 -18.94
C ILE A 543 19.82 4.78 -19.04
N LEU A 544 20.06 3.47 -18.90
CA LEU A 544 21.40 2.88 -18.94
C LEU A 544 21.92 2.68 -20.38
N THR A 545 21.02 2.46 -21.33
CA THR A 545 21.37 1.95 -22.67
C THR A 545 21.17 2.96 -23.81
N ASN A 546 20.18 3.86 -23.71
CA ASN A 546 19.88 4.76 -24.82
C ASN A 546 20.95 5.86 -24.97
N SER A 547 21.46 6.04 -26.18
CA SER A 547 22.45 7.09 -26.49
C SER A 547 21.91 8.51 -26.28
N SER A 548 20.61 8.73 -26.53
CA SER A 548 19.93 10.01 -26.31
C SER A 548 19.88 10.45 -24.84
N LEU A 549 20.11 9.52 -23.90
CA LEU A 549 20.15 9.76 -22.46
C LEU A 549 21.57 9.79 -21.88
N GLN A 550 22.60 9.90 -22.73
CA GLN A 550 24.00 10.00 -22.27
C GLN A 550 24.20 11.15 -21.28
N TYR A 551 23.57 12.30 -21.49
CA TYR A 551 23.63 13.44 -20.58
C TYR A 551 23.14 13.10 -19.16
N VAL A 552 22.17 12.19 -19.01
CA VAL A 552 21.70 11.73 -17.69
C VAL A 552 22.80 10.92 -17.01
N ARG A 553 23.43 9.98 -17.73
CA ARG A 553 24.54 9.17 -17.20
C ARG A 553 25.77 10.02 -16.84
N ASP A 554 26.07 11.05 -17.65
CA ASP A 554 27.16 11.98 -17.37
C ASP A 554 26.92 12.77 -16.07
N ASN A 555 25.67 13.18 -15.80
CA ASN A 555 25.30 13.81 -14.53
C ASN A 555 25.32 12.81 -13.36
N ILE A 556 24.87 11.57 -13.56
CA ILE A 556 24.97 10.53 -12.52
C ILE A 556 26.44 10.32 -12.10
N GLU A 557 27.37 10.25 -13.05
CA GLU A 557 28.81 10.11 -12.79
C GLU A 557 29.39 11.31 -12.00
N GLU A 558 28.87 12.52 -12.22
CA GLU A 558 29.29 13.73 -11.50
C GLU A 558 28.72 13.83 -10.09
N TRP A 559 27.48 13.41 -9.91
CA TRP A 559 26.73 13.54 -8.67
C TRP A 559 26.93 12.37 -7.73
N TYR A 560 27.22 11.19 -8.27
CA TYR A 560 27.23 9.95 -7.53
C TYR A 560 28.42 9.05 -7.84
N LYS A 561 28.86 8.32 -6.81
CA LYS A 561 29.60 7.08 -6.98
C LYS A 561 28.62 5.97 -7.31
N ILE A 562 28.85 5.25 -8.41
CA ILE A 562 28.05 4.07 -8.75
C ILE A 562 28.55 2.91 -7.89
N ILE A 563 27.68 2.37 -7.03
CA ILE A 563 28.03 1.27 -6.14
C ILE A 563 27.69 -0.06 -6.81
N ALA A 564 26.46 -0.17 -7.32
CA ALA A 564 26.02 -1.36 -8.00
C ALA A 564 24.93 -1.09 -9.04
N VAL A 565 24.89 -1.94 -10.06
CA VAL A 565 23.79 -2.04 -11.02
C VAL A 565 23.29 -3.48 -11.01
N VAL A 566 22.04 -3.68 -10.62
CA VAL A 566 21.41 -5.00 -10.58
C VAL A 566 20.27 -5.04 -11.58
N SER A 567 20.46 -5.77 -12.68
CA SER A 567 19.46 -5.93 -13.73
C SER A 567 18.43 -6.97 -13.31
N MET A 568 17.14 -6.62 -13.42
CA MET A 568 16.03 -7.50 -13.08
C MET A 568 15.51 -8.23 -14.34
N PRO A 569 14.85 -9.39 -14.19
CA PRO A 569 14.26 -10.06 -15.33
C PRO A 569 13.12 -9.21 -15.92
N GLN A 570 12.88 -9.33 -17.22
CA GLN A 570 11.81 -8.55 -17.88
C GLN A 570 10.42 -8.82 -17.28
N THR A 571 10.24 -10.01 -16.70
CA THR A 571 9.01 -10.45 -16.02
C THR A 571 8.81 -9.81 -14.65
N ALA A 572 9.81 -9.09 -14.12
CA ALA A 572 9.80 -8.61 -12.75
C ALA A 572 8.56 -7.79 -12.39
N PHE A 573 8.12 -6.93 -13.29
CA PHE A 573 6.92 -6.11 -13.11
C PHE A 573 5.75 -6.57 -14.00
N ALA A 574 5.89 -7.67 -14.73
CA ALA A 574 4.89 -8.14 -15.69
C ALA A 574 3.57 -8.53 -15.03
N HIS A 575 3.62 -9.22 -13.88
CA HIS A 575 2.42 -9.59 -13.11
C HIS A 575 1.74 -8.38 -12.46
N THR A 576 2.46 -7.27 -12.30
CA THR A 576 1.84 -5.99 -11.91
C THR A 576 1.20 -5.31 -13.11
N GLY A 577 1.65 -5.60 -14.33
CA GLY A 577 1.12 -5.13 -15.62
C GLY A 577 2.10 -4.23 -16.42
N ALA A 578 3.35 -4.10 -15.98
CA ALA A 578 4.40 -3.37 -16.68
C ALA A 578 5.43 -4.32 -17.32
N GLY A 579 5.64 -4.21 -18.64
CA GLY A 579 6.58 -5.05 -19.40
C GLY A 579 7.97 -4.45 -19.64
N VAL A 580 8.28 -3.33 -18.98
CA VAL A 580 9.54 -2.59 -19.17
C VAL A 580 10.65 -3.26 -18.38
N LYS A 581 11.72 -3.67 -19.08
CA LYS A 581 12.94 -4.18 -18.42
C LYS A 581 13.55 -3.07 -17.56
N SER A 582 13.80 -3.40 -16.30
CA SER A 582 14.18 -2.44 -15.28
C SER A 582 15.38 -2.95 -14.49
N SER A 583 16.13 -2.02 -13.91
CA SER A 583 17.30 -2.29 -13.08
C SER A 583 17.22 -1.48 -11.78
N VAL A 584 17.88 -1.96 -10.74
CA VAL A 584 18.08 -1.21 -9.50
C VAL A 584 19.49 -0.62 -9.52
N LEU A 585 19.57 0.70 -9.40
CA LEU A 585 20.82 1.42 -9.20
C LEU A 585 21.05 1.70 -7.72
N PHE A 586 22.21 1.27 -7.22
CA PHE A 586 22.72 1.69 -5.92
C PHE A 586 23.80 2.74 -6.15
N LEU A 587 23.53 3.96 -5.71
CA LEU A 587 24.38 5.14 -5.89
C LEU A 587 24.72 5.73 -4.52
N ARG A 588 25.89 6.33 -4.38
CA ARG A 588 26.29 7.08 -3.19
C ARG A 588 26.59 8.52 -3.58
N LYS A 589 25.90 9.50 -2.99
CA LYS A 589 26.07 10.91 -3.34
C LYS A 589 27.49 11.36 -3.02
N TRP A 590 28.15 11.99 -3.99
CA TRP A 590 29.45 12.59 -3.77
C TRP A 590 29.35 13.80 -2.83
N PRO A 591 30.37 14.06 -2.01
CA PRO A 591 30.54 15.37 -1.39
C PRO A 591 30.62 16.45 -2.46
N LYS A 592 30.09 17.64 -2.19
CA LYS A 592 30.02 18.74 -3.15
C LYS A 592 31.38 19.05 -3.79
N ALA A 593 32.46 19.01 -3.00
CA ALA A 593 33.82 19.24 -3.48
C ALA A 593 34.28 18.23 -4.55
N ILE A 594 33.84 16.98 -4.49
CA ILE A 594 34.17 15.95 -5.49
C ILE A 594 33.36 16.15 -6.76
N THR A 595 32.08 16.49 -6.65
CA THR A 595 31.25 16.87 -7.81
C THR A 595 31.86 18.07 -8.55
N GLU A 596 32.25 19.13 -7.82
CA GLU A 596 32.90 20.32 -8.40
C GLU A 596 34.27 19.98 -9.03
N LYS A 597 35.04 19.06 -8.42
CA LYS A 597 36.30 18.55 -9.00
C LYS A 597 36.05 17.87 -10.35
N TYR A 598 35.06 16.97 -10.44
CA TYR A 598 34.75 16.26 -11.69
C TYR A 598 34.19 17.17 -12.77
N GLN A 599 33.30 18.11 -12.40
CA GLN A 599 32.78 19.10 -13.34
C GLN A 599 33.91 19.97 -13.92
N THR A 600 34.81 20.43 -13.05
CA THR A 600 35.98 21.23 -13.46
C THR A 600 36.90 20.42 -14.38
N LEU A 601 37.25 19.18 -13.99
CA LEU A 601 38.09 18.30 -14.80
C LEU A 601 37.50 18.06 -16.20
N LYS A 602 36.20 17.79 -16.29
CA LYS A 602 35.50 17.59 -17.57
C LYS A 602 35.54 18.86 -18.42
N ALA A 603 35.25 20.02 -17.84
CA ALA A 603 35.30 21.30 -18.54
C ALA A 603 36.71 21.66 -19.04
N ASP A 604 37.74 21.37 -18.23
CA ASP A 604 39.14 21.58 -18.58
C ASP A 604 39.57 20.68 -19.74
N LEU A 605 39.20 19.39 -19.70
CA LEU A 605 39.47 18.44 -20.78
C LEU A 605 38.81 18.88 -22.10
N GLN A 606 37.54 19.29 -22.04
CA GLN A 606 36.83 19.82 -23.21
C GLN A 606 37.54 21.05 -23.79
N THR A 607 37.97 21.98 -22.93
CA THR A 607 38.69 23.19 -23.34
C THR A 607 40.06 22.88 -23.94
N GLN A 608 40.80 21.95 -23.32
CA GLN A 608 42.08 21.46 -23.82
C GLN A 608 41.94 20.85 -25.21
N ILE A 609 41.01 19.91 -25.39
CA ILE A 609 40.77 19.23 -26.66
C ILE A 609 40.37 20.22 -27.76
N LYS A 610 39.47 21.16 -27.45
CA LYS A 610 39.04 22.21 -28.39
C LYS A 610 40.22 23.07 -28.85
N THR A 611 41.15 23.36 -27.95
CA THR A 611 42.33 24.22 -28.19
C THR A 611 43.42 23.50 -28.97
N GLU A 612 43.82 22.29 -28.54
CA GLU A 612 44.87 21.50 -29.17
C GLU A 612 44.53 21.13 -30.62
N ASN A 613 43.27 20.81 -30.89
CA ASN A 613 42.80 20.46 -32.23
C ASN A 613 42.37 21.68 -33.05
N LYS A 614 42.56 22.91 -32.54
CA LYS A 614 42.22 24.17 -33.21
C LYS A 614 40.79 24.18 -33.77
N TYR A 615 39.86 23.54 -33.07
CA TYR A 615 38.51 23.22 -33.58
C TYR A 615 37.78 24.45 -34.13
N LEU A 616 37.82 25.57 -33.42
CA LEU A 616 37.18 26.82 -33.87
C LEU A 616 37.75 27.36 -35.18
N ALA A 617 39.07 27.25 -35.37
CA ALA A 617 39.73 27.68 -36.60
C ALA A 617 39.38 26.75 -37.77
N GLU A 618 39.26 25.45 -37.50
CA GLU A 618 38.93 24.45 -38.52
C GLU A 618 37.47 24.56 -38.98
N VAL A 619 36.53 24.72 -38.05
CA VAL A 619 35.13 25.01 -38.41
C VAL A 619 35.01 26.32 -39.19
N ALA A 620 35.75 27.36 -38.80
CA ALA A 620 35.77 28.63 -39.54
C ALA A 620 36.36 28.47 -40.96
N ARG A 621 37.37 27.61 -41.14
CA ARG A 621 37.94 27.25 -42.45
C ARG A 621 36.89 26.58 -43.33
N ILE A 622 36.24 25.54 -42.81
CA ILE A 622 35.20 24.77 -43.51
C ILE A 622 34.02 25.67 -43.89
N GLU A 623 33.53 26.51 -42.98
CA GLU A 623 32.43 27.45 -43.27
C GLU A 623 32.82 28.53 -44.31
N LYS A 624 34.08 28.97 -44.31
CA LYS A 624 34.59 29.90 -45.33
C LYS A 624 34.66 29.22 -46.70
N GLU A 625 35.13 27.98 -46.77
CA GLU A 625 35.18 27.18 -48.00
C GLU A 625 33.79 26.92 -48.54
N LYS A 626 32.85 26.47 -47.70
CA LYS A 626 31.43 26.31 -48.04
C LYS A 626 30.85 27.58 -48.68
N LYS A 627 31.06 28.75 -48.06
CA LYS A 627 30.59 30.03 -48.60
C LYS A 627 31.23 30.36 -49.95
N ALA A 628 32.53 30.09 -50.12
CA ALA A 628 33.24 30.33 -51.37
C ALA A 628 32.75 29.41 -52.50
N THR A 629 32.62 28.11 -52.23
CA THR A 629 32.11 27.10 -53.18
C THR A 629 30.72 27.46 -53.67
N ILE A 630 29.80 27.78 -52.76
CA ILE A 630 28.42 28.17 -53.11
C ILE A 630 28.39 29.49 -53.88
N LYS A 631 29.21 30.48 -53.52
CA LYS A 631 29.24 31.79 -54.20
C LYS A 631 29.82 31.71 -55.62
N ASN A 632 30.84 30.87 -55.79
CA ASN A 632 31.60 30.73 -57.03
C ASN A 632 31.05 29.62 -57.94
N HIS A 633 29.99 28.91 -57.52
CA HIS A 633 29.41 27.77 -58.23
C HIS A 633 30.47 26.68 -58.52
N THR A 634 31.47 26.54 -57.65
CA THR A 634 32.61 25.64 -57.86
C THR A 634 32.15 24.19 -57.78
N GLY A 635 32.29 23.44 -58.88
CA GLY A 635 31.81 22.06 -58.97
C GLY A 635 30.31 21.92 -59.29
N PHE A 636 29.64 22.99 -59.71
CA PHE A 636 28.27 22.94 -60.24
C PHE A 636 28.28 22.76 -61.77
N GLU A 637 27.59 21.74 -62.26
CA GLU A 637 27.39 21.51 -63.71
C GLU A 637 26.04 22.07 -64.15
N ASN A 638 26.06 23.15 -64.94
CA ASN A 638 24.84 23.79 -65.44
C ASN A 638 24.32 23.11 -66.72
N THR A 639 23.29 22.28 -66.59
CA THR A 639 22.60 21.62 -67.71
C THR A 639 21.25 22.27 -68.06
N THR A 640 20.91 23.40 -67.43
CA THR A 640 19.59 24.05 -67.55
C THR A 640 19.45 24.97 -68.77
N GLY A 641 20.56 25.34 -69.41
CA GLY A 641 20.60 26.33 -70.48
C GLY A 641 20.43 27.80 -70.02
N VAL A 642 20.35 28.06 -68.71
CA VAL A 642 20.25 29.42 -68.14
C VAL A 642 21.64 29.98 -67.86
N GLU A 643 22.05 31.03 -68.57
CA GLU A 643 23.36 31.67 -68.39
C GLU A 643 23.36 32.82 -67.37
N ASP A 644 22.20 33.46 -67.15
CA ASP A 644 22.08 34.51 -66.14
C ASP A 644 22.21 33.92 -64.73
N LYS A 645 23.21 34.40 -63.98
CA LYS A 645 23.54 33.88 -62.66
C LYS A 645 22.37 33.95 -61.66
N LYS A 646 21.58 35.03 -61.68
CA LYS A 646 20.48 35.22 -60.73
C LYS A 646 19.28 34.34 -61.07
N LEU A 647 19.05 34.07 -62.36
CA LEU A 647 18.02 33.14 -62.82
C LEU A 647 18.45 31.69 -62.56
N LEU A 648 19.73 31.36 -62.78
CA LEU A 648 20.30 30.05 -62.50
C LEU A 648 20.18 29.68 -61.01
N GLU A 649 20.46 30.62 -60.11
CA GLU A 649 20.36 30.42 -58.65
C GLU A 649 18.92 30.13 -58.16
N LYS A 650 17.91 30.36 -59.01
CA LYS A 650 16.50 30.04 -58.74
C LYS A 650 16.04 28.72 -59.34
N THR A 651 16.87 28.07 -60.15
CA THR A 651 16.53 26.77 -60.75
C THR A 651 16.53 25.68 -59.69
N GLU A 652 15.66 24.67 -59.85
CA GLU A 652 15.63 23.50 -58.96
C GLU A 652 16.98 22.77 -58.92
N LEU A 653 17.66 22.67 -60.08
CA LEU A 653 18.97 22.02 -60.18
C LEU A 653 20.01 22.71 -59.28
N PHE A 654 20.12 24.04 -59.34
CA PHE A 654 21.05 24.78 -58.48
C PHE A 654 20.67 24.69 -57.00
N LEU A 655 19.37 24.76 -56.69
CA LEU A 655 18.89 24.64 -55.30
C LEU A 655 19.21 23.26 -54.71
N SER A 656 19.06 22.18 -55.48
CA SER A 656 19.46 20.82 -55.08
C SER A 656 20.96 20.74 -54.84
N TRP A 657 21.77 21.17 -55.82
CA TRP A 657 23.24 21.16 -55.69
C TRP A 657 23.73 21.97 -54.49
N LYS A 658 23.16 23.16 -54.26
CA LYS A 658 23.51 24.03 -53.12
C LYS A 658 23.18 23.34 -51.80
N LYS A 659 22.05 22.63 -51.74
CA LYS A 659 21.64 21.86 -50.57
C LYS A 659 22.62 20.70 -50.32
N GLU A 660 22.87 19.86 -51.31
CA GLU A 660 23.80 18.72 -51.23
C GLU A 660 25.23 19.15 -50.86
N THR A 661 25.74 20.21 -51.52
CA THR A 661 27.05 20.78 -51.19
C THR A 661 27.08 21.29 -49.75
N GLY A 662 26.01 21.97 -49.31
CA GLY A 662 25.87 22.43 -47.94
C GLY A 662 25.84 21.30 -46.93
N GLU A 663 25.17 20.19 -47.24
CA GLU A 663 25.12 18.97 -46.44
C GLU A 663 26.50 18.30 -46.35
N GLY A 664 27.26 18.21 -47.44
CA GLY A 664 28.62 17.66 -47.44
C GLY A 664 29.58 18.42 -46.52
N PHE A 665 29.56 19.76 -46.53
CA PHE A 665 30.36 20.56 -45.59
C PHE A 665 29.86 20.45 -44.15
N ASN A 666 28.54 20.34 -43.93
CA ASN A 666 28.01 20.09 -42.60
C ASN A 666 28.45 18.71 -42.07
N GLN A 667 28.55 17.70 -42.94
CA GLN A 667 29.04 16.39 -42.59
C GLN A 667 30.50 16.44 -42.13
N GLN A 668 31.38 17.15 -42.84
CA GLN A 668 32.77 17.36 -42.39
C GLN A 668 32.87 17.97 -40.99
N ILE A 669 31.98 18.92 -40.65
CA ILE A 669 31.92 19.50 -39.30
C ILE A 669 31.41 18.48 -38.29
N ASN A 670 30.47 17.61 -38.66
CA ASN A 670 29.96 16.56 -37.78
C ASN A 670 31.01 15.47 -37.54
N ASP A 671 31.73 15.03 -38.57
CA ASP A 671 32.82 14.05 -38.46
C ASP A 671 33.90 14.59 -37.50
N LEU A 672 34.29 15.86 -37.65
CA LEU A 672 35.22 16.50 -36.71
C LEU A 672 34.69 16.54 -35.27
N LYS A 673 33.37 16.71 -35.07
CA LYS A 673 32.79 16.68 -33.73
C LYS A 673 32.79 15.29 -33.12
N GLU A 674 32.50 14.27 -33.92
CA GLU A 674 32.53 12.87 -33.51
C GLU A 674 33.95 12.46 -33.09
N ASP A 675 34.97 12.77 -33.91
CA ASP A 675 36.38 12.51 -33.59
C ASP A 675 36.80 13.14 -32.25
N LEU A 676 36.39 14.38 -32.00
CA LEU A 676 36.70 15.10 -30.76
C LEU A 676 35.90 14.58 -29.56
N ALA A 677 34.67 14.11 -29.78
CA ALA A 677 33.86 13.47 -28.74
C ALA A 677 34.48 12.14 -28.31
N ASP A 678 34.97 11.33 -29.25
CA ASP A 678 35.66 10.06 -28.97
C ASP A 678 36.99 10.29 -28.24
N LYS A 679 37.74 11.32 -28.65
CA LYS A 679 38.96 11.75 -27.94
C LYS A 679 38.65 12.20 -26.52
N TYR A 680 37.56 12.95 -26.33
CA TYR A 680 37.10 13.36 -24.99
C TYR A 680 36.74 12.15 -24.14
N LEU A 681 35.98 11.18 -24.67
CA LEU A 681 35.59 9.99 -23.92
C LEU A 681 36.82 9.19 -23.46
N SER A 682 37.80 9.01 -24.33
CA SER A 682 39.04 8.29 -24.04
C SER A 682 39.86 8.98 -22.94
N LEU A 683 40.05 10.30 -23.04
CA LEU A 683 40.79 11.07 -22.03
C LEU A 683 40.04 11.17 -20.70
N LYS A 684 38.71 11.32 -20.76
CA LYS A 684 37.85 11.32 -19.57
C LYS A 684 38.04 10.02 -18.79
N GLN A 685 38.03 8.88 -19.49
CA GLN A 685 38.23 7.56 -18.87
C GLN A 685 39.63 7.41 -18.24
N GLU A 686 40.68 7.99 -18.82
CA GLU A 686 42.04 7.97 -18.26
C GLU A 686 42.18 8.86 -17.01
N LYS A 687 41.46 9.99 -16.97
CA LYS A 687 41.65 11.02 -15.93
C LYS A 687 40.69 10.91 -14.75
N LEU A 688 39.53 10.30 -14.93
CA LEU A 688 38.61 10.05 -13.82
C LEU A 688 39.15 8.95 -12.92
N ASP A 689 38.86 9.06 -11.63
CA ASP A 689 39.28 8.07 -10.64
C ASP A 689 38.54 6.75 -10.94
N ASP A 690 39.29 5.66 -11.13
CA ASP A 690 38.73 4.32 -11.34
C ASP A 690 38.29 3.70 -10.01
N TYR A 691 37.13 3.05 -10.00
CA TYR A 691 36.61 2.37 -8.82
C TYR A 691 35.76 1.16 -9.22
N PRO A 692 35.77 0.09 -8.41
CA PRO A 692 34.98 -1.09 -8.70
C PRO A 692 33.49 -0.77 -8.61
N ILE A 693 32.70 -1.39 -9.49
CA ILE A 693 31.24 -1.35 -9.49
C ILE A 693 30.75 -2.80 -9.46
N LEU A 694 29.82 -3.11 -8.57
CA LEU A 694 29.18 -4.43 -8.56
C LEU A 694 28.10 -4.49 -9.64
N MET A 695 28.28 -5.40 -10.60
CA MET A 695 27.30 -5.65 -11.67
C MET A 695 26.68 -7.03 -11.45
N ALA A 696 25.36 -7.10 -11.41
CA ALA A 696 24.64 -8.37 -11.29
C ALA A 696 23.43 -8.41 -12.24
N ILE A 697 23.07 -9.62 -12.67
CA ILE A 697 21.86 -9.90 -13.45
C ILE A 697 21.12 -10.98 -12.67
N ALA A 698 19.90 -10.70 -12.27
CA ALA A 698 19.00 -11.70 -11.70
C ALA A 698 18.10 -12.24 -12.82
N GLU A 699 18.07 -13.55 -12.97
CA GLU A 699 17.17 -14.24 -13.91
C GLU A 699 15.88 -14.67 -13.22
N ASP A 700 15.96 -15.06 -11.94
CA ASP A 700 14.83 -15.43 -11.10
C ASP A 700 14.84 -14.64 -9.79
N ILE A 701 13.71 -13.99 -9.50
CA ILE A 701 13.54 -13.11 -8.35
C ILE A 701 12.45 -13.62 -7.38
N GLY A 702 12.14 -14.92 -7.43
CA GLY A 702 11.18 -15.57 -6.55
C GLY A 702 9.82 -15.81 -7.16
N TYR A 703 9.55 -15.32 -8.38
CA TYR A 703 8.27 -15.48 -9.06
C TYR A 703 8.36 -15.34 -10.58
N ASP A 704 7.39 -15.94 -11.28
CA ASP A 704 7.28 -15.91 -12.73
C ASP A 704 6.48 -14.69 -13.25
N ALA A 705 6.28 -14.60 -14.58
CA ALA A 705 5.52 -13.51 -15.21
C ALA A 705 4.06 -13.38 -14.74
N THR A 706 3.49 -14.44 -14.15
CA THR A 706 2.13 -14.45 -13.60
C THR A 706 2.10 -14.10 -12.11
N GLY A 707 3.27 -13.95 -11.48
CA GLY A 707 3.41 -13.71 -10.05
C GLY A 707 3.37 -15.00 -9.22
N LYS A 708 3.45 -16.18 -9.86
CA LYS A 708 3.50 -17.45 -9.15
C LYS A 708 4.91 -17.70 -8.64
N GLU A 709 5.02 -18.13 -7.38
CA GLU A 709 6.31 -18.45 -6.76
C GLU A 709 7.08 -19.55 -7.52
N THR A 710 8.36 -19.31 -7.75
CA THR A 710 9.28 -20.23 -8.47
C THR A 710 10.11 -21.10 -7.52
N GLY A 711 10.16 -20.74 -6.23
CA GLY A 711 10.98 -21.43 -5.22
C GLY A 711 12.48 -21.13 -5.29
N ASN A 712 12.91 -20.24 -6.20
CA ASN A 712 14.28 -19.77 -6.33
C ASN A 712 14.30 -18.24 -6.36
N ASN A 713 15.22 -17.60 -5.65
CA ASN A 713 15.32 -16.14 -5.62
C ASN A 713 16.79 -15.70 -5.56
N GLU A 714 17.35 -15.33 -6.70
CA GLU A 714 18.76 -14.95 -6.83
C GLU A 714 19.07 -13.62 -6.13
N LEU A 715 18.05 -12.80 -5.86
CA LEU A 715 18.23 -11.54 -5.13
C LEU A 715 18.80 -11.77 -3.74
N GLU A 716 18.55 -12.90 -3.08
CA GLU A 716 19.09 -13.18 -1.74
C GLU A 716 20.62 -13.37 -1.76
N VAL A 717 21.14 -13.99 -2.82
CA VAL A 717 22.58 -14.16 -3.05
C VAL A 717 23.21 -12.81 -3.41
N ILE A 718 22.59 -12.08 -4.34
CA ILE A 718 23.06 -10.76 -4.76
C ILE A 718 23.04 -9.78 -3.58
N GLU A 719 22.02 -9.83 -2.72
CA GLU A 719 21.91 -9.03 -1.49
C GLU A 719 23.14 -9.22 -0.58
N SER A 720 23.54 -10.49 -0.38
CA SER A 720 24.64 -10.85 0.50
C SER A 720 25.98 -10.33 -0.03
N GLU A 721 26.23 -10.49 -1.33
CA GLU A 721 27.44 -9.96 -1.97
C GLU A 721 27.45 -8.43 -2.02
N LEU A 722 26.29 -7.80 -2.28
CA LEU A 722 26.16 -6.34 -2.29
C LEU A 722 26.43 -5.73 -0.90
N LYS A 723 25.91 -6.34 0.17
CA LYS A 723 26.23 -5.92 1.55
C LYS A 723 27.72 -5.98 1.82
N ARG A 724 28.38 -7.07 1.43
CA ARG A 724 29.82 -7.24 1.58
C ARG A 724 30.57 -6.16 0.80
N PHE A 725 30.19 -5.94 -0.45
CA PHE A 725 30.79 -4.93 -1.32
C PHE A 725 30.65 -3.51 -0.76
N ILE A 726 29.46 -3.14 -0.26
CA ILE A 726 29.21 -1.85 0.41
C ILE A 726 30.09 -1.71 1.66
N ALA A 727 30.22 -2.76 2.47
CA ALA A 727 31.04 -2.73 3.68
C ALA A 727 32.54 -2.58 3.37
N GLU A 728 33.03 -3.19 2.29
CA GLU A 728 34.41 -3.05 1.81
C GLU A 728 34.67 -1.64 1.25
N THR A 729 33.75 -1.11 0.45
CA THR A 729 33.86 0.24 -0.13
C THR A 729 33.69 1.38 0.86
N ASN A 730 33.12 1.14 2.05
CA ASN A 730 33.03 2.13 3.12
C ASN A 730 34.28 2.20 4.02
N LYS A 731 35.17 1.19 3.96
CA LYS A 731 36.43 1.16 4.73
C LYS A 731 37.59 1.87 4.02
N ASN A 732 37.45 2.06 2.71
CA ASN A 732 38.38 2.76 1.81
C ASN A 732 37.81 4.13 1.45
#